data_AF-A0A0F7WRR3-F1
#
_entry.id   AF-A0A0F7WRR3-F1
#
_cell.length_a   1.000
_cell.length_b   1.000
_cell.length_c   1.000
_cell.angle_alpha   90.00
_cell.angle_beta   90.00
_cell.angle_gamma   90.00
#
_symmetry.space_group_name_H-M   'P 1'
#
loop_
_entity.id
_entity.type
_entity.pdbx_description
1 polymer ?
#
loop_
_entity_poly.entity_id
_entity_poly.type
_entity_poly.pdbx_seq_one_letter_code
_entity_poly.pdbx_strand_id
1 'polypeptide(L)'
;MKRCFLFLASFVLMGSSADALTHQEAVKKKNSYLSHFKSVSGIVTIEDGVLNIHNNLRIQANKVYVENTVGQSLKLVAHGNVMVNYRAKTLVCDYLEYYEDTDSCLLTNGRFAMYPWFLGGSMITLTPETIVIRKGYISTSEGPKKDLCLSGDYLEYSSDSLLSIGKTTLRVCRIPILFLPPFSIMPMEIPKPPINFRGGTGGFLGSYLGMSYSPISRKHFSSTFFLDSFFKHGVGMGFNLHCSQKQVPENVFNMKSYYAHRLAIDMAEAHDRYRLHGDFRFTHKHVNFSGEYHLSDSWETVADIFPNNFMLKNTGPTRVDCTWNDNYFEGYLTSSVKVNSFQNANQELPYLTLRQYPISIYNTGVYLENIVECGYLNFAFSDHIVGENFSSLRLAARPKLHKTVPLPIGTLSSTLGSSLIYYSDVPEISSRHSQLSAKLQLDYRFLLHKSYIQRRHIIEPFVTFITETRPLAKNEDHYIFSIQDAFHSLNLLKAGIDTSVLSKTNPRFPRIHAKLWTTHILSNTESKPTFPKTACELSLPFGKKNTVSLDAEWIWKKHCWDHMNIRWEWIGNDNVAMTLESLHRSKYSLIKCDRENFILDVSRPIDQLLDSPLSDHRNLILGKLFVRPHPCWNYRLSLRYGWHRQDTPNYLEYQMILGTKIFEHWQLYGVYERREADSRFFFFLKLDKPKKPPF
;
A
#
# COMPACT_ATOMS: atom_id res chain seq x y z
N MET A 1 27.37 11.19 26.64
CA MET A 1 26.94 10.57 25.37
C MET A 1 26.90 11.61 24.24
N LYS A 2 28.07 12.06 23.80
CA LYS A 2 28.27 12.95 22.64
C LYS A 2 29.43 12.34 21.86
N ARG A 3 29.16 11.82 20.67
CA ARG A 3 30.06 11.29 19.60
C ARG A 3 29.49 9.97 19.05
N CYS A 4 28.52 10.06 18.14
CA CYS A 4 28.17 8.97 17.21
C CYS A 4 27.49 9.45 15.90
N PHE A 5 27.63 10.74 15.53
CA PHE A 5 26.88 11.33 14.41
C PHE A 5 27.67 11.54 13.11
N LEU A 6 28.81 10.86 12.90
CA LEU A 6 29.74 11.20 11.81
C LEU A 6 30.17 10.04 10.89
N PHE A 7 29.36 9.00 10.72
CA PHE A 7 29.73 7.86 9.85
C PHE A 7 28.72 7.47 8.75
N LEU A 8 27.88 8.39 8.29
CA LEU A 8 26.88 8.12 7.23
C LEU A 8 27.07 8.93 5.93
N ALA A 9 28.26 9.50 5.70
CA ALA A 9 28.54 10.36 4.56
C ALA A 9 29.45 9.76 3.47
N SER A 10 29.93 8.51 3.58
CA SER A 10 30.99 7.98 2.70
C SER A 10 30.60 6.86 1.72
N PHE A 11 29.32 6.49 1.59
CA PHE A 11 28.88 5.43 0.65
C PHE A 11 27.98 5.93 -0.50
N VAL A 12 28.24 7.15 -1.01
CA VAL A 12 27.37 7.84 -1.99
C VAL A 12 27.79 7.71 -3.46
N LEU A 13 28.98 7.21 -3.80
CA LEU A 13 29.46 7.32 -5.19
C LEU A 13 29.84 5.97 -5.80
N MET A 14 28.86 5.15 -6.15
CA MET A 14 29.00 4.18 -7.25
C MET A 14 27.64 3.89 -7.90
N GLY A 15 27.23 4.78 -8.80
CA GLY A 15 26.19 4.51 -9.79
C GLY A 15 26.86 4.37 -11.15
N SER A 16 26.76 3.18 -11.75
CA SER A 16 27.19 2.92 -13.12
C SER A 16 26.48 3.87 -14.08
N SER A 17 27.28 4.61 -14.86
CA SER A 17 26.86 5.42 -15.98
C SER A 17 26.10 4.54 -16.97
N ALA A 18 24.95 5.02 -17.46
CA ALA A 18 24.50 4.60 -18.78
C ALA A 18 25.60 5.01 -19.76
N ASP A 19 25.96 4.14 -20.71
CA ASP A 19 27.01 4.37 -21.71
C ASP A 19 26.69 5.59 -22.59
N ALA A 20 26.94 6.78 -22.05
CA ALA A 20 27.17 7.98 -22.82
C ALA A 20 28.66 7.96 -23.20
N LEU A 21 28.94 7.94 -24.49
CA LEU A 21 30.30 8.09 -25.01
C LEU A 21 30.95 9.29 -24.32
N THR A 22 32.07 9.05 -23.65
CA THR A 22 32.88 10.14 -23.08
C THR A 22 33.30 11.11 -24.18
N HIS A 23 33.55 12.39 -23.85
CA HIS A 23 34.00 13.39 -24.83
C HIS A 23 35.16 12.87 -25.72
N GLN A 24 36.09 12.09 -25.15
CA GLN A 24 37.21 11.49 -25.86
C GLN A 24 36.81 10.35 -26.83
N GLU A 25 35.77 9.58 -26.51
CA GLU A 25 35.25 8.53 -27.39
C GLU A 25 34.35 9.07 -28.50
N ALA A 26 33.61 10.16 -28.23
CA ALA A 26 32.79 10.85 -29.21
C ALA A 26 33.63 11.51 -30.32
N VAL A 27 34.78 12.08 -29.96
CA VAL A 27 35.75 12.67 -30.92
C VAL A 27 36.40 11.58 -31.79
N LYS A 28 36.67 10.38 -31.25
CA LYS A 28 37.32 9.28 -32.00
C LYS A 28 36.45 8.59 -33.06
N LYS A 29 35.12 8.70 -33.01
CA LYS A 29 34.16 7.99 -33.90
C LYS A 29 33.49 8.85 -34.98
N LYS A 30 33.90 10.12 -35.15
CA LYS A 30 33.11 11.10 -35.91
C LYS A 30 33.58 11.27 -37.36
N ASN A 31 32.91 10.60 -38.31
CA ASN A 31 32.89 11.03 -39.71
C ASN A 31 31.84 12.14 -39.84
N SER A 32 32.28 13.40 -39.78
CA SER A 32 31.44 14.60 -39.89
C SER A 32 31.40 15.05 -41.35
N TYR A 33 30.21 15.34 -41.90
CA TYR A 33 30.07 15.95 -43.24
C TYR A 33 30.83 17.28 -43.35
N LEU A 34 31.10 17.94 -42.22
CA LEU A 34 31.85 19.20 -42.19
C LEU A 34 33.35 19.05 -42.45
N SER A 35 33.89 17.82 -42.43
CA SER A 35 35.30 17.58 -42.77
C SER A 35 35.65 18.00 -44.19
N HIS A 36 34.67 18.00 -45.10
CA HIS A 36 34.84 18.45 -46.49
C HIS A 36 35.14 19.94 -46.62
N PHE A 37 34.85 20.75 -45.59
CA PHE A 37 35.03 22.19 -45.61
C PHE A 37 36.29 22.65 -44.86
N LYS A 38 37.05 21.73 -44.22
CA LYS A 38 38.26 22.05 -43.46
C LYS A 38 39.38 22.65 -44.30
N SER A 39 39.42 22.37 -45.60
CA SER A 39 40.42 22.87 -46.55
C SER A 39 40.00 24.15 -47.29
N VAL A 40 38.79 24.67 -47.04
CA VAL A 40 38.21 25.80 -47.77
C VAL A 40 37.88 26.91 -46.78
N SER A 41 38.50 28.09 -46.94
CA SER A 41 38.09 29.31 -46.24
C SER A 41 36.97 30.00 -47.02
N GLY A 42 35.83 30.25 -46.38
CA GLY A 42 34.68 30.88 -47.02
C GLY A 42 33.36 30.65 -46.29
N ILE A 43 32.29 31.30 -46.75
CA ILE A 43 30.92 31.13 -46.28
C ILE A 43 30.15 30.32 -47.33
N VAL A 44 29.75 29.10 -47.01
CA VAL A 44 28.87 28.29 -47.87
C VAL A 44 27.43 28.47 -47.44
N THR A 45 26.58 29.02 -48.32
CA THR A 45 25.16 29.25 -48.04
C THR A 45 24.30 28.14 -48.65
N ILE A 46 23.45 27.53 -47.85
CA ILE A 46 22.47 26.53 -48.26
C ILE A 46 21.08 27.08 -47.94
N GLU A 47 20.25 27.26 -48.96
CA GLU A 47 18.86 27.73 -48.81
C GLU A 47 17.88 26.55 -48.82
N ASP A 48 16.88 26.58 -47.94
CA ASP A 48 15.78 25.61 -47.77
C ASP A 48 16.21 24.13 -47.80
N GLY A 49 17.15 23.77 -46.91
CA GLY A 49 17.82 22.46 -46.91
C GLY A 49 17.72 21.67 -45.60
N VAL A 50 17.84 20.35 -45.73
CA VAL A 50 18.08 19.41 -44.61
C VAL A 50 19.54 18.97 -44.66
N LEU A 51 20.28 19.22 -43.58
CA LEU A 51 21.68 18.84 -43.43
C LEU A 51 21.81 17.73 -42.40
N ASN A 52 22.34 16.59 -42.84
CA ASN A 52 22.75 15.50 -41.95
C ASN A 52 24.25 15.62 -41.71
N ILE A 53 24.64 16.26 -40.60
CA ILE A 53 26.05 16.51 -40.28
C ILE A 53 26.75 15.20 -39.89
N HIS A 54 26.08 14.39 -39.05
CA HIS A 54 26.47 13.03 -38.70
C HIS A 54 25.25 12.28 -38.14
N ASN A 55 25.38 10.99 -37.81
CA ASN A 55 24.28 10.12 -37.36
C ASN A 55 23.46 10.67 -36.16
N ASN A 56 24.02 11.60 -35.39
CA ASN A 56 23.40 12.16 -34.19
C ASN A 56 23.04 13.64 -34.31
N LEU A 57 23.24 14.27 -35.48
CA LEU A 57 22.91 15.68 -35.71
C LEU A 57 22.33 15.87 -37.12
N ARG A 58 21.03 16.20 -37.15
CA ARG A 58 20.31 16.64 -38.34
C ARG A 58 19.77 18.04 -38.11
N ILE A 59 20.01 18.94 -39.04
CA ILE A 59 19.58 20.35 -38.99
C ILE A 59 18.71 20.61 -40.23
N GLN A 60 17.56 21.25 -40.03
CA GLN A 60 16.70 21.72 -41.10
C GLN A 60 16.42 23.20 -40.84
N ALA A 61 16.65 24.06 -41.83
CA ALA A 61 16.47 25.51 -41.69
C ALA A 61 16.24 26.16 -43.06
N ASN A 62 15.72 27.38 -43.06
CA ASN A 62 15.59 28.20 -44.26
C ASN A 62 16.95 28.61 -44.83
N LYS A 63 17.93 28.93 -43.98
CA LYS A 63 19.29 29.29 -44.40
C LYS A 63 20.34 28.69 -43.47
N VAL A 64 21.41 28.14 -44.04
CA VAL A 64 22.57 27.63 -43.29
C VAL A 64 23.86 28.15 -43.90
N TYR A 65 24.77 28.60 -43.03
CA TYR A 65 26.11 29.08 -43.35
C TYR A 65 27.15 28.21 -42.63
N VAL A 66 28.25 27.88 -43.31
CA VAL A 66 29.44 27.30 -42.66
C VAL A 66 30.52 28.37 -42.65
N GLU A 67 30.96 28.77 -41.46
CA GLU A 67 32.06 29.70 -41.25
C GLU A 67 33.33 28.92 -40.88
N ASN A 68 34.37 29.07 -41.71
CA ASN A 68 35.69 28.52 -41.46
C ASN A 68 36.72 29.66 -41.43
N THR A 69 36.99 30.19 -40.23
CA THR A 69 37.96 31.26 -39.99
C THR A 69 39.33 30.66 -39.65
N VAL A 70 40.40 31.12 -40.31
CA VAL A 70 41.77 30.62 -40.07
C VAL A 70 42.15 30.85 -38.59
N GLY A 71 42.36 29.77 -37.83
CA GLY A 71 42.70 29.80 -36.40
C GLY A 71 41.52 29.66 -35.42
N GLN A 72 40.28 29.58 -35.92
CA GLN A 72 39.10 29.23 -35.13
C GLN A 72 38.50 27.90 -35.59
N SER A 73 37.75 27.26 -34.71
CA SER A 73 37.06 26.01 -34.98
C SER A 73 35.91 26.20 -35.97
N LEU A 74 35.63 25.18 -36.77
CA LEU A 74 34.62 25.24 -37.81
C LEU A 74 33.22 25.39 -37.19
N LYS A 75 32.52 26.47 -37.56
CA LYS A 75 31.23 26.88 -37.01
C LYS A 75 30.14 26.78 -38.07
N LEU A 76 29.03 26.12 -37.75
CA LEU A 76 27.84 26.11 -38.59
C LEU A 76 26.77 27.01 -37.98
N VAL A 77 26.14 27.83 -38.82
CA VAL A 77 25.15 28.83 -38.40
C VAL A 77 23.88 28.63 -39.20
N ALA A 78 22.72 28.42 -38.56
CA ALA A 78 21.43 28.23 -39.22
C ALA A 78 20.39 29.24 -38.74
N HIS A 79 19.56 29.73 -39.67
CA HIS A 79 18.53 30.74 -39.45
C HIS A 79 17.19 30.39 -40.12
N GLY A 80 16.10 30.76 -39.44
CA GLY A 80 14.73 30.66 -39.96
C GLY A 80 14.16 29.25 -39.85
N ASN A 81 13.10 29.11 -39.03
CA ASN A 81 12.41 27.85 -38.74
C ASN A 81 13.35 26.67 -38.51
N VAL A 82 14.35 26.86 -37.66
CA VAL A 82 15.41 25.87 -37.46
C VAL A 82 14.85 24.70 -36.63
N MET A 83 14.90 23.51 -37.19
CA MET A 83 14.63 22.25 -36.51
C MET A 83 15.92 21.46 -36.39
N VAL A 84 16.26 21.06 -35.17
CA VAL A 84 17.47 20.30 -34.86
C VAL A 84 17.09 18.99 -34.24
N ASN A 85 17.54 17.89 -34.82
CA ASN A 85 17.53 16.59 -34.16
C ASN A 85 18.96 16.30 -33.68
N TYR A 86 19.19 16.50 -32.38
CA TYR A 86 20.46 16.25 -31.71
C TYR A 86 20.30 15.08 -30.74
N ARG A 87 20.99 13.97 -31.00
CA ARG A 87 20.99 12.74 -30.18
C ARG A 87 19.56 12.28 -29.82
N ALA A 88 18.71 12.14 -30.84
CA ALA A 88 17.30 11.76 -30.75
C ALA A 88 16.37 12.74 -30.00
N LYS A 89 16.85 13.96 -29.68
CA LYS A 89 16.00 15.05 -29.17
C LYS A 89 15.69 15.99 -30.33
N THR A 90 14.40 16.25 -30.54
CA THR A 90 13.94 17.24 -31.53
C THR A 90 13.75 18.58 -30.84
N LEU A 91 14.47 19.59 -31.32
CA LEU A 91 14.43 20.97 -30.85
C LEU A 91 14.02 21.89 -32.01
N VAL A 92 13.35 22.99 -31.68
CA VAL A 92 12.97 24.04 -32.63
C VAL A 92 13.48 25.38 -32.10
N CYS A 93 14.09 26.20 -32.95
CA CYS A 93 14.62 27.52 -32.61
C CYS A 93 14.59 28.49 -33.79
N ASP A 94 14.83 29.77 -33.52
CA ASP A 94 14.93 30.80 -34.56
C ASP A 94 16.34 30.83 -35.18
N TYR A 95 17.34 30.51 -34.36
CA TYR A 95 18.76 30.59 -34.67
C TYR A 95 19.54 29.46 -34.00
N LEU A 96 20.53 28.90 -34.70
CA LEU A 96 21.43 27.85 -34.23
C LEU A 96 22.88 28.17 -34.62
N GLU A 97 23.79 28.00 -33.66
CA GLU A 97 25.23 27.86 -33.92
C GLU A 97 25.67 26.46 -33.48
N TYR A 98 26.47 25.79 -34.28
CA TYR A 98 27.06 24.50 -33.95
C TYR A 98 28.58 24.58 -34.06
N TYR A 99 29.25 24.13 -33.00
CA TYR A 99 30.71 24.13 -32.87
C TYR A 99 31.24 22.70 -33.00
N GLU A 100 32.01 22.41 -34.05
CA GLU A 100 32.45 21.05 -34.34
C GLU A 100 33.38 20.47 -33.25
N ASP A 101 34.31 21.29 -32.75
CA ASP A 101 35.35 20.87 -31.80
C ASP A 101 34.79 20.39 -30.45
N THR A 102 33.74 21.04 -29.97
CA THR A 102 33.12 20.75 -28.66
C THR A 102 31.84 19.93 -28.78
N ASP A 103 31.42 19.58 -30.00
CA ASP A 103 30.15 18.93 -30.30
C ASP A 103 28.94 19.64 -29.63
N SER A 104 29.00 20.97 -29.57
CA SER A 104 28.02 21.79 -28.85
C SER A 104 27.17 22.63 -29.79
N CYS A 105 25.91 22.85 -29.40
CA CYS A 105 24.96 23.70 -30.11
C CYS A 105 24.52 24.86 -29.23
N LEU A 106 24.46 26.07 -29.78
CA LEU A 106 23.83 27.24 -29.16
C LEU A 106 22.57 27.59 -29.95
N LEU A 107 21.40 27.52 -29.32
CA LEU A 107 20.11 27.82 -29.93
C LEU A 107 19.54 29.09 -29.30
N THR A 108 19.00 30.01 -30.09
CA THR A 108 18.26 31.20 -29.58
C THR A 108 16.76 31.00 -29.74
N ASN A 109 15.99 31.38 -28.72
CA ASN A 109 14.54 31.14 -28.61
C ASN A 109 14.16 29.67 -28.83
N GLY A 110 15.00 28.76 -28.31
CA GLY A 110 14.81 27.33 -28.47
C GLY A 110 13.69 26.76 -27.60
N ARG A 111 13.05 25.70 -28.09
CA ARG A 111 12.10 24.86 -27.35
C ARG A 111 12.22 23.40 -27.74
N PHE A 112 11.91 22.50 -26.82
CA PHE A 112 11.86 21.06 -27.06
C PHE A 112 10.87 20.36 -26.11
N ALA A 113 10.43 19.18 -26.52
CA ALA A 113 9.48 18.37 -25.77
C ALA A 113 10.16 17.19 -25.08
N MET A 114 9.79 16.97 -23.82
CA MET A 114 10.09 15.81 -22.99
C MET A 114 8.77 15.33 -22.36
N TYR A 115 7.91 14.75 -23.20
CA TYR A 115 6.51 14.49 -22.85
C TYR A 115 6.32 13.85 -21.45
N PRO A 116 5.42 14.39 -20.59
CA PRO A 116 4.43 15.45 -20.86
C PRO A 116 4.96 16.89 -20.63
N TRP A 117 6.28 17.08 -20.52
CA TRP A 117 6.90 18.39 -20.27
C TRP A 117 7.37 19.05 -21.56
N PHE A 118 7.23 20.37 -21.64
CA PHE A 118 7.73 21.22 -22.70
C PHE A 118 8.67 22.24 -22.08
N LEU A 119 9.90 22.31 -22.60
CA LEU A 119 10.96 23.17 -22.10
C LEU A 119 11.38 24.16 -23.18
N GLY A 120 11.82 25.35 -22.78
CA GLY A 120 12.39 26.32 -23.71
C GLY A 120 12.93 27.55 -23.00
N GLY A 121 13.54 28.46 -23.73
CA GLY A 121 14.10 29.68 -23.15
C GLY A 121 14.69 30.60 -24.22
N SER A 122 15.30 31.69 -23.78
CA SER A 122 15.91 32.65 -24.72
C SER A 122 17.17 32.08 -25.37
N MET A 123 17.90 31.21 -24.67
CA MET A 123 19.13 30.60 -25.18
C MET A 123 19.27 29.18 -24.62
N ILE A 124 19.54 28.20 -25.47
CA ILE A 124 19.80 26.80 -25.09
C ILE A 124 21.20 26.43 -25.56
N THR A 125 22.05 26.00 -24.63
CA THR A 125 23.35 25.41 -24.91
C THR A 125 23.22 23.89 -24.75
N LEU A 126 23.40 23.16 -25.84
CA LEU A 126 23.47 21.70 -25.86
C LEU A 126 24.94 21.29 -25.86
N THR A 127 25.33 20.47 -24.90
CA THR A 127 26.61 19.77 -24.90
C THR A 127 26.35 18.26 -24.93
N PRO A 128 27.39 17.43 -25.14
CA PRO A 128 27.25 15.97 -25.04
C PRO A 128 26.64 15.46 -23.73
N GLU A 129 26.87 16.18 -22.63
CA GLU A 129 26.53 15.74 -21.25
C GLU A 129 25.35 16.52 -20.66
N THR A 130 25.16 17.78 -21.03
CA THR A 130 24.21 18.69 -20.38
C THR A 130 23.46 19.58 -21.37
N ILE A 131 22.25 19.98 -20.98
CA ILE A 131 21.46 21.01 -21.66
C ILE A 131 21.26 22.17 -20.69
N VAL A 132 21.78 23.34 -21.02
CA VAL A 132 21.63 24.56 -20.21
C VAL A 132 20.72 25.54 -20.94
N ILE A 133 19.65 25.98 -20.31
CA ILE A 133 18.66 26.91 -20.87
C ILE A 133 18.68 28.18 -20.03
N ARG A 134 19.02 29.32 -20.62
CA ARG A 134 18.93 30.64 -19.97
C ARG A 134 17.53 31.23 -20.14
N LYS A 135 17.06 31.93 -19.10
CA LYS A 135 15.66 32.42 -18.98
C LYS A 135 14.67 31.33 -19.34
N GLY A 136 14.91 30.15 -18.77
CA GLY A 136 14.25 28.92 -19.11
C GLY A 136 12.84 28.82 -18.52
N TYR A 137 11.99 28.05 -19.18
CA TYR A 137 10.70 27.63 -18.66
C TYR A 137 10.49 26.13 -18.83
N ILE A 138 9.68 25.56 -17.95
CA ILE A 138 9.11 24.22 -18.06
C ILE A 138 7.59 24.30 -17.86
N SER A 139 6.84 23.68 -18.75
CA SER A 139 5.38 23.66 -18.75
C SER A 139 4.86 22.29 -19.19
N THR A 140 3.59 22.03 -18.93
CA THR A 140 2.88 20.88 -19.50
C THR A 140 2.01 21.27 -20.70
N SER A 141 2.09 22.51 -21.17
CA SER A 141 1.38 22.98 -22.35
C SER A 141 2.32 23.03 -23.55
N GLU A 142 1.93 22.46 -24.68
CA GLU A 142 2.73 22.49 -25.93
C GLU A 142 2.76 23.89 -26.56
N GLY A 143 1.65 24.61 -26.44
CA GLY A 143 1.42 25.90 -27.08
C GLY A 143 2.15 27.10 -26.46
N PRO A 144 2.09 28.27 -27.11
CA PRO A 144 2.63 29.52 -26.57
C PRO A 144 1.86 29.99 -25.33
N LYS A 145 0.59 29.63 -25.21
CA LYS A 145 -0.21 29.80 -24.00
C LYS A 145 0.12 28.63 -23.06
N LYS A 146 0.69 28.96 -21.91
CA LYS A 146 1.10 27.99 -20.90
C LYS A 146 0.15 28.07 -19.72
N ASP A 147 -0.57 26.99 -19.46
CA ASP A 147 -1.55 26.95 -18.38
C ASP A 147 -0.88 26.88 -17.01
N LEU A 148 0.17 26.06 -16.90
CA LEU A 148 1.02 25.96 -15.71
C LEU A 148 2.47 26.01 -16.16
N CYS A 149 3.22 26.99 -15.67
CA CYS A 149 4.57 27.27 -16.13
C CYS A 149 5.48 27.61 -14.96
N LEU A 150 6.61 26.92 -14.85
CA LEU A 150 7.72 27.33 -14.00
C LEU A 150 8.73 28.05 -14.90
N SER A 151 9.05 29.29 -14.58
CA SER A 151 10.05 30.08 -15.33
C SER A 151 11.15 30.53 -14.39
N GLY A 152 12.41 30.40 -14.78
CA GLY A 152 13.55 30.76 -13.93
C GLY A 152 14.73 31.31 -14.71
N ASP A 153 15.74 31.76 -13.96
CA ASP A 153 16.95 32.36 -14.53
C ASP A 153 17.71 31.39 -15.44
N TYR A 154 17.77 30.11 -15.03
CA TYR A 154 18.30 29.02 -15.83
C TYR A 154 17.60 27.70 -15.52
N LEU A 155 17.64 26.78 -16.49
CA LEU A 155 17.36 25.34 -16.33
C LEU A 155 18.59 24.58 -16.79
N GLU A 156 19.03 23.58 -16.03
CA GLU A 156 20.12 22.69 -16.40
C GLU A 156 19.63 21.25 -16.33
N TYR A 157 19.65 20.56 -17.46
CA TYR A 157 19.26 19.15 -17.56
C TYR A 157 20.51 18.29 -17.79
N SER A 158 20.85 17.47 -16.81
CA SER A 158 22.01 16.58 -16.86
C SER A 158 21.70 15.24 -17.53
N SER A 159 22.76 14.51 -17.92
CA SER A 159 22.70 13.14 -18.41
C SER A 159 22.02 12.17 -17.43
N ASP A 160 22.14 12.42 -16.12
CA ASP A 160 21.47 11.67 -15.03
C ASP A 160 19.97 11.94 -14.90
N SER A 161 19.36 12.61 -15.89
CA SER A 161 17.94 12.99 -15.92
C SER A 161 17.51 13.94 -14.80
N LEU A 162 18.47 14.62 -14.16
CA LEU A 162 18.21 15.65 -13.17
C LEU A 162 18.04 17.00 -13.88
N LEU A 163 16.94 17.68 -13.59
CA LEU A 163 16.67 19.05 -14.02
C LEU A 163 16.85 19.98 -12.83
N SER A 164 17.97 20.69 -12.78
CA SER A 164 18.25 21.76 -11.84
C SER A 164 17.66 23.06 -12.35
N ILE A 165 16.99 23.79 -11.47
CA ILE A 165 16.33 25.04 -11.81
C ILE A 165 16.79 26.13 -10.85
N GLY A 166 17.16 27.29 -11.40
CA GLY A 166 17.49 28.48 -10.61
C GLY A 166 16.29 29.05 -9.86
N LYS A 167 16.40 30.31 -9.41
CA LYS A 167 15.26 31.02 -8.82
C LYS A 167 14.10 31.02 -9.82
N THR A 168 12.93 30.59 -9.37
CA THR A 168 11.78 30.37 -10.26
C THR A 168 10.54 31.10 -9.82
N THR A 169 9.71 31.43 -10.79
CA THR A 169 8.35 31.90 -10.62
C THR A 169 7.39 30.86 -11.19
N LEU A 170 6.51 30.33 -10.35
CA LEU A 170 5.37 29.55 -10.77
C LEU A 170 4.28 30.50 -11.27
N ARG A 171 3.83 30.28 -12.50
CA ARG A 171 2.74 31.00 -13.14
C ARG A 171 1.62 30.04 -13.49
N VAL A 172 0.39 30.44 -13.20
CA VAL A 172 -0.81 29.83 -13.80
C VAL A 172 -1.33 30.80 -14.85
N CYS A 173 -1.42 30.33 -16.08
CA CYS A 173 -1.66 31.17 -17.25
C CYS A 173 -0.60 32.29 -17.33
N ARG A 174 -1.00 33.54 -17.07
CA ARG A 174 -0.11 34.71 -17.05
C ARG A 174 0.12 35.27 -15.64
N ILE A 175 -0.51 34.69 -14.62
CA ILE A 175 -0.52 35.22 -13.26
C ILE A 175 0.60 34.52 -12.45
N PRO A 176 1.59 35.27 -11.92
CA PRO A 176 2.56 34.71 -11.00
C PRO A 176 1.88 34.39 -9.66
N ILE A 177 2.02 33.14 -9.20
CA ILE A 177 1.42 32.68 -7.94
C ILE A 177 2.46 32.54 -6.84
N LEU A 178 3.64 31.99 -7.16
CA LEU A 178 4.64 31.63 -6.15
C LEU A 178 6.05 31.84 -6.67
N PHE A 179 6.93 32.33 -5.80
CA PHE A 179 8.37 32.35 -6.03
C PHE A 179 9.02 31.20 -5.27
N LEU A 180 9.83 30.41 -5.99
CA LEU A 180 10.50 29.23 -5.45
C LEU A 180 12.02 29.45 -5.47
N PRO A 181 12.73 29.03 -4.42
CA PRO A 181 14.20 29.02 -4.43
C PRO A 181 14.73 28.03 -5.47
N PRO A 182 16.04 28.00 -5.74
CA PRO A 182 16.62 26.98 -6.61
C PRO A 182 16.31 25.55 -6.11
N PHE A 183 15.92 24.66 -7.02
CA PHE A 183 15.57 23.28 -6.70
C PHE A 183 15.86 22.34 -7.87
N SER A 184 15.86 21.02 -7.63
CA SER A 184 16.12 20.01 -8.66
C SER A 184 15.03 18.96 -8.71
N ILE A 185 14.65 18.53 -9.91
CA ILE A 185 13.57 17.56 -10.14
C ILE A 185 13.98 16.51 -11.17
N MET A 186 13.34 15.34 -11.15
CA MET A 186 13.54 14.28 -12.16
C MET A 186 12.29 14.11 -13.05
N PRO A 187 12.04 15.01 -14.03
CA PRO A 187 10.74 15.14 -14.71
C PRO A 187 10.24 13.85 -15.38
N MET A 188 11.17 13.00 -15.85
CA MET A 188 10.89 11.76 -16.56
C MET A 188 10.61 10.57 -15.63
N GLU A 189 11.18 10.56 -14.42
CA GLU A 189 11.08 9.42 -13.50
C GLU A 189 9.91 9.53 -12.52
N ILE A 190 9.37 10.72 -12.30
CA ILE A 190 8.33 10.91 -11.29
C ILE A 190 6.95 10.54 -11.89
N PRO A 191 6.23 9.53 -11.39
CA PRO A 191 4.83 9.26 -11.79
C PRO A 191 3.84 10.30 -11.24
N LYS A 192 4.31 11.15 -10.32
CA LYS A 192 3.62 12.25 -9.64
C LYS A 192 4.26 13.59 -10.05
N PRO A 193 3.59 14.73 -9.88
CA PRO A 193 4.27 16.01 -10.06
C PRO A 193 5.37 16.18 -9.00
N PRO A 194 6.56 16.74 -9.34
CA PRO A 194 7.67 16.93 -8.41
C PRO A 194 7.31 17.84 -7.24
N ILE A 195 6.48 18.84 -7.52
CA ILE A 195 5.88 19.74 -6.54
C ILE A 195 4.38 19.51 -6.63
N ASN A 196 3.74 19.18 -5.51
CA ASN A 196 2.28 19.09 -5.43
C ASN A 196 1.77 20.08 -4.39
N PHE A 197 0.72 20.81 -4.77
CA PHE A 197 0.01 21.72 -3.89
C PHE A 197 -1.29 21.05 -3.43
N ARG A 198 -1.56 21.19 -2.14
CA ARG A 198 -2.77 20.71 -1.50
C ARG A 198 -3.37 21.83 -0.69
N GLY A 199 -4.69 21.92 -0.71
CA GLY A 199 -5.42 22.88 0.10
C GLY A 199 -6.68 22.25 0.59
N GLY A 200 -7.11 22.63 1.79
CA GLY A 200 -8.34 22.14 2.35
C GLY A 200 -8.83 23.02 3.49
N THR A 201 -10.06 22.76 3.90
CA THR A 201 -10.71 23.39 5.04
C THR A 201 -11.63 22.39 5.73
N GLY A 202 -11.85 22.61 7.02
CA GLY A 202 -12.69 21.75 7.86
C GLY A 202 -11.90 20.71 8.65
N GLY A 203 -12.62 20.04 9.54
CA GLY A 203 -12.05 19.15 10.55
C GLY A 203 -11.17 19.85 11.57
N PHE A 204 -10.49 19.03 12.37
CA PHE A 204 -9.55 19.51 13.41
C PHE A 204 -8.32 20.24 12.84
N LEU A 205 -8.03 20.07 11.55
CA LEU A 205 -6.93 20.75 10.87
C LEU A 205 -7.27 22.21 10.48
N GLY A 206 -8.57 22.56 10.47
CA GLY A 206 -9.05 23.84 9.98
C GLY A 206 -8.67 24.08 8.52
N SER A 207 -8.50 25.34 8.14
CA SER A 207 -8.02 25.70 6.80
C SER A 207 -6.50 25.51 6.72
N TYR A 208 -6.03 24.81 5.68
CA TYR A 208 -4.61 24.53 5.50
C TYR A 208 -4.19 24.60 4.03
N LEU A 209 -2.91 24.89 3.84
CA LEU A 209 -2.23 24.85 2.56
C LEU A 209 -0.92 24.09 2.70
N GLY A 210 -0.70 23.11 1.84
CA GLY A 210 0.46 22.25 1.88
C GLY A 210 1.17 22.14 0.55
N MET A 211 2.47 21.92 0.62
CA MET A 211 3.35 21.63 -0.50
C MET A 211 4.06 20.30 -0.24
N SER A 212 4.23 19.48 -1.26
CA SER A 212 5.15 18.33 -1.22
C SER A 212 6.17 18.46 -2.33
N TYR A 213 7.43 18.20 -2.01
CA TYR A 213 8.57 18.30 -2.94
C TYR A 213 9.31 16.96 -2.99
N SER A 214 9.44 16.38 -4.18
CA SER A 214 10.15 15.11 -4.41
C SER A 214 11.43 15.35 -5.20
N PRO A 215 12.57 15.62 -4.53
CA PRO A 215 13.83 15.92 -5.22
C PRO A 215 14.37 14.72 -6.00
N ILE A 216 14.21 13.51 -5.46
CA ILE A 216 14.69 12.27 -6.07
C ILE A 216 13.54 11.28 -6.11
N SER A 217 13.26 10.71 -7.28
CA SER A 217 12.19 9.73 -7.48
C SER A 217 12.62 8.69 -8.52
N ARG A 218 13.67 7.93 -8.19
CA ARG A 218 14.14 6.80 -8.99
C ARG A 218 13.36 5.54 -8.69
N LYS A 219 13.41 4.55 -9.59
CA LYS A 219 12.78 3.23 -9.41
C LYS A 219 13.12 2.57 -8.07
N HIS A 220 14.35 2.77 -7.58
CA HIS A 220 14.90 2.12 -6.40
C HIS A 220 15.14 3.07 -5.21
N PHE A 221 14.88 4.36 -5.39
CA PHE A 221 15.08 5.34 -4.33
C PHE A 221 14.20 6.55 -4.57
N SER A 222 13.29 6.84 -3.65
CA SER A 222 12.48 8.05 -3.70
C SER A 222 12.44 8.75 -2.35
N SER A 223 12.50 10.07 -2.39
CA SER A 223 12.42 10.94 -1.23
C SER A 223 11.39 12.03 -1.51
N THR A 224 10.50 12.28 -0.55
CA THR A 224 9.50 13.35 -0.62
C THR A 224 9.46 14.10 0.71
N PHE A 225 9.58 15.40 0.62
CA PHE A 225 9.40 16.34 1.72
C PHE A 225 8.00 16.93 1.69
N PHE A 226 7.44 17.18 2.85
CA PHE A 226 6.12 17.78 3.05
C PHE A 226 6.28 19.01 3.92
N LEU A 227 5.61 20.10 3.53
CA LEU A 227 5.45 21.30 4.33
C LEU A 227 3.97 21.66 4.30
N ASP A 228 3.35 21.80 5.47
CA ASP A 228 1.96 22.16 5.65
C ASP A 228 1.86 23.40 6.53
N SER A 229 1.01 24.33 6.16
CA SER A 229 0.62 25.47 6.98
C SER A 229 -0.84 25.31 7.34
N PHE A 230 -1.11 25.10 8.62
CA PHE A 230 -2.45 25.05 9.20
C PHE A 230 -2.76 26.43 9.78
N PHE A 231 -3.65 27.20 9.16
CA PHE A 231 -3.82 28.61 9.52
C PHE A 231 -4.24 28.85 10.98
N LYS A 232 -4.89 27.87 11.61
CA LYS A 232 -5.27 27.90 13.03
C LYS A 232 -4.30 27.18 13.96
N HIS A 233 -3.43 26.31 13.42
CA HIS A 233 -2.75 25.26 14.18
C HIS A 233 -1.26 25.11 13.85
N GLY A 234 -0.64 26.15 13.30
CA GLY A 234 0.80 26.22 13.10
C GLY A 234 1.28 25.56 11.80
N VAL A 235 2.47 24.95 11.86
CA VAL A 235 3.15 24.40 10.69
C VAL A 235 3.49 22.93 10.91
N GLY A 236 3.32 22.15 9.84
CA GLY A 236 3.69 20.75 9.76
C GLY A 236 4.81 20.53 8.76
N MET A 237 5.70 19.60 9.06
CA MET A 237 6.76 19.15 8.18
C MET A 237 6.81 17.62 8.18
N GLY A 238 7.07 17.04 7.02
CA GLY A 238 7.14 15.60 6.88
C GLY A 238 8.19 15.15 5.89
N PHE A 239 8.56 13.88 6.02
CA PHE A 239 9.56 13.23 5.21
C PHE A 239 9.12 11.81 4.89
N ASN A 240 9.20 11.41 3.62
CA ASN A 240 8.92 10.07 3.15
C ASN A 240 10.09 9.56 2.34
N LEU A 241 10.60 8.39 2.69
CA LEU A 241 11.71 7.71 2.07
C LEU A 241 11.28 6.30 1.67
N HIS A 242 11.62 5.93 0.45
CA HIS A 242 11.53 4.57 -0.05
C HIS A 242 12.88 4.20 -0.68
N CYS A 243 13.42 3.07 -0.28
CA CYS A 243 14.64 2.49 -0.83
C CYS A 243 14.36 1.04 -1.21
N SER A 244 14.82 0.60 -2.38
CA SER A 244 14.85 -0.82 -2.74
C SER A 244 16.16 -1.21 -3.40
N GLN A 245 16.54 -2.49 -3.29
CA GLN A 245 17.79 -2.97 -3.87
C GLN A 245 17.64 -3.19 -5.39
N LYS A 246 18.63 -2.77 -6.19
CA LYS A 246 18.59 -2.94 -7.66
C LYS A 246 18.52 -4.41 -8.11
N GLN A 247 19.32 -5.26 -7.46
CA GLN A 247 19.42 -6.69 -7.79
C GLN A 247 18.24 -7.52 -7.27
N VAL A 248 17.66 -7.10 -6.13
CA VAL A 248 16.54 -7.78 -5.47
C VAL A 248 15.49 -6.73 -5.12
N PRO A 249 14.62 -6.33 -6.05
CA PRO A 249 13.67 -5.23 -5.83
C PRO A 249 12.65 -5.48 -4.71
N GLU A 250 12.50 -6.74 -4.28
CA GLU A 250 11.68 -7.14 -3.13
C GLU A 250 12.28 -6.67 -1.80
N ASN A 251 13.59 -6.41 -1.76
CA ASN A 251 14.26 -5.85 -0.60
C ASN A 251 13.95 -4.36 -0.52
N VAL A 252 13.14 -3.97 0.44
CA VAL A 252 12.56 -2.63 0.55
C VAL A 252 12.73 -2.09 1.97
N PHE A 253 13.00 -0.80 2.07
CA PHE A 253 12.93 -0.02 3.30
C PHE A 253 12.10 1.23 3.08
N ASN A 254 11.07 1.40 3.90
CA ASN A 254 10.16 2.54 3.89
C ASN A 254 10.24 3.27 5.22
N MET A 255 10.26 4.61 5.16
CA MET A 255 10.21 5.46 6.34
C MET A 255 9.35 6.69 6.05
N LYS A 256 8.47 7.01 6.97
CA LYS A 256 7.58 8.17 6.94
C LYS A 256 7.63 8.84 8.30
N SER A 257 8.06 10.09 8.34
CA SER A 257 8.09 10.91 9.54
C SER A 257 7.27 12.17 9.30
N TYR A 258 6.56 12.63 10.30
CA TYR A 258 5.86 13.89 10.28
C TYR A 258 5.88 14.52 11.68
N TYR A 259 6.07 15.83 11.71
CA TYR A 259 6.06 16.65 12.90
C TYR A 259 5.24 17.89 12.62
N ALA A 260 4.39 18.29 13.56
CA ALA A 260 3.68 19.55 13.46
C ALA A 260 3.63 20.27 14.80
N HIS A 261 3.95 21.55 14.74
CA HIS A 261 4.11 22.40 15.89
C HIS A 261 2.79 23.04 16.29
N ARG A 262 2.41 22.91 17.57
CA ARG A 262 1.22 23.55 18.17
C ARG A 262 -0.08 23.23 17.43
N LEU A 263 -0.34 21.94 17.17
CA LEU A 263 -1.65 21.46 16.73
C LEU A 263 -2.57 21.27 17.95
N ALA A 264 -3.69 22.00 17.94
CA ALA A 264 -4.77 21.82 18.91
C ALA A 264 -5.87 20.98 18.26
N ILE A 265 -5.89 19.69 18.59
CA ILE A 265 -6.95 18.74 18.22
C ILE A 265 -7.72 18.50 19.52
N ASP A 266 -8.91 19.08 19.64
CA ASP A 266 -9.84 18.92 20.77
C ASP A 266 -9.35 19.25 22.18
N MET A 267 -8.12 19.75 22.33
CA MET A 267 -7.55 20.20 23.61
C MET A 267 -7.52 21.73 23.68
N ALA A 268 -7.72 22.28 24.88
CA ALA A 268 -7.59 23.71 25.15
C ALA A 268 -6.16 24.24 24.91
N GLU A 269 -5.15 23.36 24.99
CA GLU A 269 -3.74 23.70 24.85
C GLU A 269 -3.11 23.08 23.59
N ALA A 270 -2.43 23.91 22.82
CA ALA A 270 -1.73 23.49 21.61
C ALA A 270 -0.45 22.73 21.96
N HIS A 271 -0.28 21.53 21.40
CA HIS A 271 0.86 20.65 21.64
C HIS A 271 1.59 20.29 20.35
N ASP A 272 2.85 19.90 20.49
CA ASP A 272 3.63 19.36 19.38
C ASP A 272 3.21 17.93 19.10
N ARG A 273 2.94 17.64 17.83
CA ARG A 273 2.44 16.33 17.38
C ARG A 273 3.47 15.70 16.46
N TYR A 274 3.72 14.41 16.61
CA TYR A 274 4.69 13.71 15.78
C TYR A 274 4.30 12.27 15.52
N ARG A 275 4.66 11.78 14.33
CA ARG A 275 4.47 10.38 13.95
C ARG A 275 5.61 9.91 13.07
N LEU A 276 6.18 8.78 13.45
CA LEU A 276 7.16 8.02 12.69
C LEU A 276 6.59 6.63 12.41
N HIS A 277 6.59 6.25 11.14
CA HIS A 277 6.10 4.97 10.67
C HIS A 277 7.01 4.46 9.56
N GLY A 278 7.30 3.17 9.55
CA GLY A 278 7.92 2.56 8.40
C GLY A 278 7.83 1.05 8.43
N ASP A 279 8.24 0.47 7.32
CA ASP A 279 8.25 -0.97 7.13
C ASP A 279 9.48 -1.35 6.32
N PHE A 280 9.96 -2.56 6.56
CA PHE A 280 11.09 -3.11 5.83
C PHE A 280 10.86 -4.58 5.51
N ARG A 281 11.47 -5.02 4.43
CA ARG A 281 11.48 -6.42 4.00
C ARG A 281 12.81 -6.71 3.34
N PHE A 282 13.48 -7.76 3.79
CA PHE A 282 14.75 -8.24 3.26
C PHE A 282 14.66 -9.75 3.12
N THR A 283 14.78 -10.22 1.90
CA THR A 283 14.81 -11.65 1.57
C THR A 283 16.21 -12.02 1.10
N HIS A 284 16.76 -13.06 1.71
CA HIS A 284 18.04 -13.64 1.34
C HIS A 284 17.95 -15.17 1.39
N LYS A 285 18.05 -15.83 0.24
CA LYS A 285 17.88 -17.28 0.08
C LYS A 285 16.53 -17.75 0.65
N HIS A 286 16.54 -18.60 1.66
CA HIS A 286 15.35 -19.14 2.32
C HIS A 286 14.95 -18.36 3.58
N VAL A 287 15.58 -17.21 3.84
CA VAL A 287 15.30 -16.36 5.00
C VAL A 287 14.64 -15.07 4.55
N ASN A 288 13.53 -14.71 5.20
CA ASN A 288 12.84 -13.44 4.99
C ASN A 288 12.70 -12.72 6.33
N PHE A 289 13.32 -11.55 6.40
CA PHE A 289 13.33 -10.65 7.55
C PHE A 289 12.50 -9.42 7.22
N SER A 290 11.44 -9.18 7.99
CA SER A 290 10.52 -8.07 7.76
C SER A 290 10.07 -7.44 9.06
N GLY A 291 9.57 -6.22 9.01
CA GLY A 291 9.00 -5.59 10.19
C GLY A 291 8.33 -4.27 9.87
N GLU A 292 7.59 -3.77 10.85
CA GLU A 292 6.99 -2.46 10.84
C GLU A 292 7.19 -1.77 12.19
N TYR A 293 7.44 -0.48 12.16
CA TYR A 293 7.65 0.32 13.37
C TYR A 293 6.71 1.51 13.38
N HIS A 294 6.16 1.79 14.56
CA HIS A 294 5.16 2.81 14.79
C HIS A 294 5.50 3.58 16.07
N LEU A 295 5.76 4.88 15.92
CA LEU A 295 5.91 5.84 17.00
C LEU A 295 4.98 7.02 16.75
N SER A 296 4.19 7.39 17.75
CA SER A 296 3.25 8.51 17.69
C SER A 296 3.12 9.12 19.08
N ASP A 297 2.91 10.43 19.16
CA ASP A 297 2.67 11.08 20.45
C ASP A 297 1.36 10.63 21.11
N SER A 298 0.31 10.40 20.31
CA SER A 298 -1.05 10.17 20.79
C SER A 298 -1.92 9.42 19.77
N TRP A 299 -3.09 8.93 20.20
CA TRP A 299 -4.03 8.22 19.33
C TRP A 299 -4.76 9.18 18.38
N GLU A 300 -4.96 10.43 18.81
CA GLU A 300 -5.55 11.52 18.03
C GLU A 300 -4.66 11.83 16.82
N THR A 301 -3.33 11.87 17.01
CA THR A 301 -2.38 12.01 15.90
C THR A 301 -2.52 10.90 14.87
N VAL A 302 -2.86 9.67 15.31
CA VAL A 302 -3.06 8.54 14.41
C VAL A 302 -4.30 8.72 13.56
N ALA A 303 -5.39 9.21 14.17
CA ALA A 303 -6.71 9.35 13.56
C ALA A 303 -6.81 10.58 12.64
N ASP A 304 -6.18 11.71 13.01
CA ASP A 304 -6.64 13.01 12.52
C ASP A 304 -5.62 13.89 11.78
N ILE A 305 -4.31 13.65 11.90
CA ILE A 305 -3.31 14.65 11.49
C ILE A 305 -2.94 14.65 10.00
N PHE A 306 -3.32 13.63 9.22
CA PHE A 306 -2.75 13.47 7.89
C PHE A 306 -3.76 13.71 6.76
N PRO A 307 -3.53 14.73 5.90
CA PRO A 307 -4.23 14.82 4.62
C PRO A 307 -4.08 13.49 3.87
N ASN A 308 -5.13 13.00 3.20
CA ASN A 308 -5.23 11.66 2.57
C ASN A 308 -4.06 11.25 1.63
N ASN A 309 -3.13 12.16 1.30
CA ASN A 309 -1.90 11.88 0.55
C ASN A 309 -0.74 11.35 1.41
N PHE A 310 -0.84 11.40 2.74
CA PHE A 310 0.05 10.72 3.67
C PHE A 310 -0.71 9.55 4.31
N MET A 311 -1.17 8.60 3.49
CA MET A 311 -1.77 7.38 4.01
C MET A 311 -0.73 6.62 4.83
N LEU A 312 -0.88 6.70 6.14
CA LEU A 312 -0.17 5.88 7.11
C LEU A 312 -1.07 4.70 7.44
N LYS A 313 -0.48 3.51 7.57
CA LYS A 313 -1.21 2.36 8.11
C LYS A 313 -1.73 2.73 9.50
N ASN A 314 -2.87 2.17 9.90
CA ASN A 314 -3.32 2.23 11.29
C ASN A 314 -2.17 1.76 12.20
N THR A 315 -1.93 2.44 13.31
CA THR A 315 -0.81 2.09 14.21
C THR A 315 -1.06 0.76 14.88
N GLY A 316 -0.27 -0.25 14.50
CA GLY A 316 -0.13 -1.50 15.25
C GLY A 316 1.00 -1.42 16.27
N PRO A 317 1.31 -2.53 16.98
CA PRO A 317 2.54 -2.65 17.74
C PRO A 317 3.76 -2.60 16.80
N THR A 318 4.91 -2.17 17.30
CA THR A 318 6.17 -2.27 16.53
C THR A 318 6.59 -3.72 16.51
N ARG A 319 6.68 -4.31 15.32
CA ARG A 319 6.87 -5.75 15.13
C ARG A 319 7.99 -6.04 14.15
N VAL A 320 8.81 -7.04 14.47
CA VAL A 320 9.86 -7.58 13.60
C VAL A 320 9.68 -9.09 13.52
N ASP A 321 9.76 -9.63 12.31
CA ASP A 321 9.60 -11.04 11.98
C ASP A 321 10.82 -11.53 11.19
N CYS A 322 11.37 -12.67 11.59
CA CYS A 322 12.34 -13.42 10.83
C CYS A 322 11.74 -14.79 10.52
N THR A 323 11.58 -15.11 9.25
CA THR A 323 11.01 -16.37 8.77
C THR A 323 12.07 -17.13 7.98
N TRP A 324 12.16 -18.44 8.18
CA TRP A 324 13.05 -19.27 7.39
C TRP A 324 12.45 -20.64 7.11
N ASN A 325 12.76 -21.17 5.94
CA ASN A 325 12.30 -22.48 5.51
C ASN A 325 13.50 -23.38 5.26
N ASP A 326 13.45 -24.57 5.86
CA ASP A 326 14.39 -25.66 5.59
C ASP A 326 13.61 -26.89 5.09
N ASN A 327 14.28 -28.02 4.84
CA ASN A 327 13.65 -29.24 4.35
C ASN A 327 12.71 -29.90 5.37
N TYR A 328 12.88 -29.61 6.67
CA TYR A 328 12.15 -30.27 7.75
C TYR A 328 11.21 -29.33 8.52
N PHE A 329 11.54 -28.04 8.58
CA PHE A 329 10.84 -27.06 9.39
C PHE A 329 10.61 -25.75 8.66
N GLU A 330 9.53 -25.10 9.05
CA GLU A 330 9.21 -23.71 8.80
C GLU A 330 9.35 -22.97 10.13
N GLY A 331 10.31 -22.06 10.23
CA GLY A 331 10.64 -21.32 11.45
C GLY A 331 10.23 -19.86 11.38
N TYR A 332 9.73 -19.35 12.49
CA TYR A 332 9.29 -17.98 12.68
C TYR A 332 9.85 -17.45 13.99
N LEU A 333 10.54 -16.32 13.95
CA LEU A 333 10.98 -15.59 15.13
C LEU A 333 10.38 -14.19 15.07
N THR A 334 9.44 -13.92 15.96
CA THR A 334 8.74 -12.63 16.04
C THR A 334 9.14 -11.89 17.30
N SER A 335 9.27 -10.57 17.19
CA SER A 335 9.37 -9.67 18.34
C SER A 335 8.38 -8.53 18.15
N SER A 336 7.53 -8.29 19.15
CA SER A 336 6.47 -7.28 19.12
C SER A 336 6.53 -6.47 20.41
N VAL A 337 6.62 -5.14 20.31
CA VAL A 337 6.87 -4.27 21.46
C VAL A 337 5.87 -3.10 21.50
N LYS A 338 5.36 -2.79 22.70
CA LYS A 338 4.62 -1.56 22.97
C LYS A 338 5.60 -0.39 22.94
N VAL A 339 5.43 0.51 21.97
CA VAL A 339 6.22 1.74 21.86
C VAL A 339 5.39 2.96 22.29
N ASN A 340 4.08 2.94 22.04
CA ASN A 340 3.20 4.08 22.31
C ASN A 340 2.37 3.84 23.59
N SER A 341 2.21 4.87 24.41
CA SER A 341 1.51 4.83 25.71
C SER A 341 0.03 4.45 25.60
N PHE A 342 -0.64 4.90 24.53
CA PHE A 342 -2.07 4.71 24.30
C PHE A 342 -2.46 3.34 23.73
N GLN A 343 -1.49 2.45 23.48
CA GLN A 343 -1.75 1.13 22.90
C GLN A 343 -1.77 0.04 23.98
N ASN A 344 -2.75 -0.86 23.87
CA ASN A 344 -2.65 -2.19 24.48
C ASN A 344 -1.85 -3.08 23.53
N ALA A 345 -0.85 -3.79 24.04
CA ALA A 345 -0.06 -4.71 23.23
C ALA A 345 0.21 -6.01 23.97
N ASN A 346 -0.10 -7.12 23.32
CA ASN A 346 0.49 -8.40 23.67
C ASN A 346 1.91 -8.44 23.06
N GLN A 347 2.92 -8.22 23.90
CA GLN A 347 4.32 -8.16 23.49
C GLN A 347 4.92 -9.56 23.40
N GLU A 348 5.72 -9.78 22.36
CA GLU A 348 6.45 -11.02 22.09
C GLU A 348 7.96 -10.69 22.17
N LEU A 349 8.70 -11.26 23.12
CA LEU A 349 10.03 -10.77 23.51
C LEU A 349 11.14 -11.84 23.65
N PRO A 350 11.75 -12.33 22.56
CA PRO A 350 11.12 -12.68 21.29
C PRO A 350 10.30 -13.98 21.43
N TYR A 351 9.57 -14.33 20.38
CA TYR A 351 8.71 -15.50 20.29
C TYR A 351 9.07 -16.36 19.06
N LEU A 352 9.51 -17.58 19.31
CA LEU A 352 9.91 -18.58 18.34
C LEU A 352 8.75 -19.54 18.08
N THR A 353 8.40 -19.76 16.80
CA THR A 353 7.50 -20.83 16.36
C THR A 353 8.24 -21.71 15.35
N LEU A 354 8.27 -23.01 15.60
CA LEU A 354 8.83 -24.02 14.71
C LEU A 354 7.72 -24.96 14.28
N ARG A 355 7.40 -24.98 12.99
CA ARG A 355 6.42 -25.88 12.40
C ARG A 355 7.13 -26.96 11.60
N GLN A 356 6.90 -28.20 11.98
CA GLN A 356 7.43 -29.37 11.30
C GLN A 356 6.57 -29.71 10.08
N TYR A 357 7.20 -30.01 8.94
CA TYR A 357 6.48 -30.54 7.77
C TYR A 357 5.93 -31.94 8.06
N PRO A 358 4.81 -32.35 7.43
CA PRO A 358 4.18 -33.64 7.71
C PRO A 358 5.13 -34.81 7.42
N ILE A 359 5.39 -35.64 8.44
CA ILE A 359 6.20 -36.86 8.29
C ILE A 359 5.27 -38.08 8.30
N SER A 360 5.39 -38.94 7.29
CA SER A 360 4.67 -40.21 7.24
C SER A 360 5.24 -41.21 8.24
N ILE A 361 4.40 -41.74 9.12
CA ILE A 361 4.79 -42.79 10.07
C ILE A 361 4.82 -44.14 9.33
N TYR A 362 6.01 -44.68 9.07
CA TYR A 362 6.28 -46.07 8.65
C TYR A 362 5.20 -46.70 7.74
N ASN A 363 4.94 -46.12 6.56
CA ASN A 363 3.95 -46.57 5.55
C ASN A 363 2.50 -46.76 6.03
N THR A 364 2.13 -46.30 7.23
CA THR A 364 0.77 -46.46 7.79
C THR A 364 -0.28 -45.55 7.14
N GLY A 365 0.17 -44.59 6.32
CA GLY A 365 -0.65 -43.49 5.79
C GLY A 365 -1.07 -42.47 6.86
N VAL A 366 -0.49 -42.55 8.07
CA VAL A 366 -0.65 -41.55 9.13
C VAL A 366 0.46 -40.52 9.01
N TYR A 367 0.09 -39.24 9.05
CA TYR A 367 1.03 -38.13 9.02
C TYR A 367 1.10 -37.47 10.39
N LEU A 368 2.33 -37.22 10.85
CA LEU A 368 2.64 -36.45 12.05
C LEU A 368 3.07 -35.03 11.66
N GLU A 369 2.41 -34.05 12.24
CA GLU A 369 2.78 -32.65 12.24
C GLU A 369 3.03 -32.20 13.68
N ASN A 370 3.94 -31.26 13.89
CA ASN A 370 4.16 -30.66 15.20
C ASN A 370 4.42 -29.17 15.07
N ILE A 371 3.92 -28.40 16.02
CA ILE A 371 4.21 -26.98 16.17
C ILE A 371 4.76 -26.78 17.57
N VAL A 372 5.96 -26.23 17.67
CA VAL A 372 6.60 -25.84 18.93
C VAL A 372 6.68 -24.33 18.99
N GLU A 373 6.18 -23.75 20.07
CA GLU A 373 6.18 -22.31 20.33
C GLU A 373 6.95 -22.03 21.62
N CYS A 374 7.79 -21.01 21.65
CA CYS A 374 8.57 -20.63 22.83
C CYS A 374 8.83 -19.13 22.82
N GLY A 375 8.48 -18.43 23.89
CA GLY A 375 8.86 -17.02 24.01
C GLY A 375 8.41 -16.40 25.32
N TYR A 376 8.93 -15.21 25.59
CA TYR A 376 8.47 -14.39 26.69
C TYR A 376 7.34 -13.49 26.22
N LEU A 377 6.16 -13.66 26.81
CA LEU A 377 4.99 -12.85 26.50
C LEU A 377 4.75 -11.84 27.61
N ASN A 378 4.45 -10.60 27.24
CA ASN A 378 4.10 -9.54 28.19
C ASN A 378 2.89 -8.78 27.68
N PHE A 379 1.75 -8.90 28.36
CA PHE A 379 0.60 -8.09 28.04
C PHE A 379 0.73 -6.75 28.75
N ALA A 380 1.02 -5.71 27.97
CA ALA A 380 1.13 -4.34 28.45
C ALA A 380 -0.16 -3.57 28.15
N PHE A 381 -0.86 -3.16 29.21
CA PHE A 381 -2.01 -2.26 29.11
C PHE A 381 -1.55 -0.86 28.71
N SER A 382 -2.45 -0.09 28.09
CA SER A 382 -2.24 1.33 27.83
C SER A 382 -2.12 2.08 29.15
N ASP A 383 -1.35 3.16 29.16
CA ASP A 383 -1.09 3.94 30.39
C ASP A 383 -2.37 4.65 30.91
N HIS A 384 -3.44 4.65 30.11
CA HIS A 384 -4.74 5.26 30.43
C HIS A 384 -5.78 4.26 30.95
N ILE A 385 -5.46 2.96 31.01
CA ILE A 385 -6.37 1.92 31.52
C ILE A 385 -5.87 1.42 32.86
N VAL A 386 -6.77 1.31 33.83
CA VAL A 386 -6.47 0.71 35.14
C VAL A 386 -6.37 -0.80 34.96
N GLY A 387 -5.15 -1.33 34.97
CA GLY A 387 -4.86 -2.77 34.87
C GLY A 387 -3.39 -3.05 35.15
N GLU A 388 -3.09 -4.20 35.74
CA GLU A 388 -1.73 -4.65 35.99
C GLU A 388 -1.20 -5.42 34.78
N ASN A 389 -0.02 -5.03 34.29
CA ASN A 389 0.67 -5.79 33.25
C ASN A 389 0.99 -7.19 33.78
N PHE A 390 0.87 -8.19 32.92
CA PHE A 390 1.26 -9.55 33.27
C PHE A 390 2.17 -10.14 32.20
N SER A 391 3.15 -10.91 32.65
CA SER A 391 4.15 -11.51 31.78
C SER A 391 4.41 -12.95 32.15
N SER A 392 4.76 -13.76 31.15
CA SER A 392 5.11 -15.15 31.38
C SER A 392 5.99 -15.69 30.26
N LEU A 393 6.95 -16.54 30.65
CA LEU A 393 7.59 -17.44 29.70
C LEU A 393 6.56 -18.49 29.28
N ARG A 394 6.22 -18.54 27.99
CA ARG A 394 5.30 -19.51 27.41
C ARG A 394 6.05 -20.50 26.54
N LEU A 395 5.91 -21.78 26.85
CA LEU A 395 6.33 -22.90 26.00
C LEU A 395 5.07 -23.66 25.56
N ALA A 396 4.90 -23.93 24.28
CA ALA A 396 3.82 -24.77 23.80
C ALA A 396 4.30 -25.81 22.78
N ALA A 397 3.65 -26.97 22.80
CA ALA A 397 3.83 -28.03 21.82
C ALA A 397 2.47 -28.55 21.37
N ARG A 398 2.27 -28.65 20.06
CA ARG A 398 1.01 -29.05 19.45
C ARG A 398 1.21 -30.19 18.45
N PRO A 399 1.47 -31.42 18.91
CA PRO A 399 1.56 -32.57 18.03
C PRO A 399 0.18 -32.91 17.46
N LYS A 400 0.15 -33.22 16.17
CA LYS A 400 -1.07 -33.54 15.42
C LYS A 400 -0.82 -34.75 14.53
N LEU A 401 -1.64 -35.77 14.72
CA LEU A 401 -1.71 -36.95 13.86
C LEU A 401 -2.95 -36.83 12.99
N HIS A 402 -2.81 -37.07 11.69
CA HIS A 402 -3.97 -37.13 10.81
C HIS A 402 -3.88 -38.27 9.79
N LYS A 403 -5.03 -38.85 9.47
CA LYS A 403 -5.18 -39.91 8.48
C LYS A 403 -6.52 -39.72 7.76
N THR A 404 -6.47 -39.81 6.43
CA THR A 404 -7.68 -39.85 5.61
C THR A 404 -7.93 -41.28 5.15
N VAL A 405 -9.11 -41.81 5.44
CA VAL A 405 -9.53 -43.15 5.04
C VAL A 405 -10.68 -43.01 4.03
N PRO A 406 -10.51 -43.50 2.79
CA PRO A 406 -11.63 -43.62 1.87
C PRO A 406 -12.60 -44.69 2.37
N LEU A 407 -13.86 -44.33 2.52
CA LEU A 407 -14.97 -45.22 2.84
C LEU A 407 -15.83 -45.42 1.58
N PRO A 408 -16.68 -46.47 1.50
CA PRO A 408 -17.44 -46.78 0.29
C PRO A 408 -18.30 -45.63 -0.24
N ILE A 409 -18.78 -44.76 0.65
CA ILE A 409 -19.70 -43.65 0.33
C ILE A 409 -19.09 -42.33 0.82
N GLY A 410 -17.76 -42.16 0.82
CA GLY A 410 -17.14 -40.89 1.21
C GLY A 410 -15.72 -41.00 1.73
N THR A 411 -15.26 -39.95 2.40
CA THR A 411 -13.92 -39.90 3.00
C THR A 411 -14.05 -39.53 4.47
N LEU A 412 -13.44 -40.31 5.34
CA LEU A 412 -13.30 -40.00 6.76
C LEU A 412 -11.88 -39.48 7.01
N SER A 413 -11.79 -38.22 7.40
CA SER A 413 -10.56 -37.58 7.83
C SER A 413 -10.52 -37.53 9.35
N SER A 414 -9.66 -38.34 9.94
CA SER A 414 -9.47 -38.40 11.39
C SER A 414 -8.23 -37.61 11.77
N THR A 415 -8.36 -36.69 12.73
CA THR A 415 -7.29 -35.87 13.28
C THR A 415 -7.28 -36.01 14.79
N LEU A 416 -6.14 -36.43 15.35
CA LEU A 416 -5.88 -36.45 16.79
C LEU A 416 -4.78 -35.44 17.08
N GLY A 417 -5.10 -34.40 17.82
CA GLY A 417 -4.16 -33.38 18.28
C GLY A 417 -4.04 -33.35 19.80
N SER A 418 -2.92 -32.85 20.28
CA SER A 418 -2.74 -32.46 21.67
C SER A 418 -2.18 -31.04 21.71
N SER A 419 -2.47 -30.30 22.77
CA SER A 419 -1.85 -29.01 23.04
C SER A 419 -1.34 -29.02 24.47
N LEU A 420 -0.02 -28.96 24.60
CA LEU A 420 0.68 -28.76 25.86
C LEU A 420 1.10 -27.29 25.92
N ILE A 421 0.74 -26.57 26.98
CA ILE A 421 1.21 -25.20 27.23
C ILE A 421 1.76 -25.14 28.64
N TYR A 422 2.95 -24.56 28.78
CA TYR A 422 3.59 -24.30 30.06
C TYR A 422 3.86 -22.80 30.19
N TYR A 423 3.42 -22.24 31.30
CA TYR A 423 3.63 -20.87 31.72
C TYR A 423 4.52 -20.86 32.96
N SER A 424 5.55 -20.02 32.93
CA SER A 424 6.32 -19.67 34.12
C SER A 424 6.22 -18.18 34.33
N ASP A 425 5.92 -17.80 35.56
CA ASP A 425 6.23 -16.45 36.02
C ASP A 425 7.76 -16.34 36.11
N VAL A 426 8.32 -15.34 35.45
CA VAL A 426 9.75 -15.00 35.46
C VAL A 426 9.75 -13.48 35.38
N PRO A 427 10.36 -12.75 36.34
CA PRO A 427 11.35 -13.20 37.32
C PRO A 427 10.81 -13.70 38.67
N GLU A 428 9.50 -13.63 38.95
CA GLU A 428 8.96 -14.11 40.23
C GLU A 428 8.82 -15.64 40.26
N ILE A 429 9.34 -16.29 41.32
CA ILE A 429 9.49 -17.76 41.38
C ILE A 429 8.17 -18.49 41.74
N SER A 430 7.09 -17.77 42.03
CA SER A 430 5.96 -18.28 42.81
C SER A 430 4.90 -19.04 42.00
N SER A 431 4.67 -18.73 40.73
CA SER A 431 3.57 -19.32 39.95
C SER A 431 4.04 -20.01 38.66
N ARG A 432 3.90 -21.34 38.63
CA ARG A 432 4.12 -22.19 37.43
C ARG A 432 2.81 -22.85 37.07
N HIS A 433 2.35 -22.65 35.85
CA HIS A 433 1.10 -23.22 35.38
C HIS A 433 1.37 -24.11 34.18
N SER A 434 0.85 -25.32 34.20
CA SER A 434 0.91 -26.22 33.05
C SER A 434 -0.50 -26.60 32.64
N GLN A 435 -0.71 -26.65 31.34
CA GLN A 435 -1.96 -27.00 30.71
C GLN A 435 -1.72 -28.09 29.68
N LEU A 436 -2.65 -29.02 29.66
CA LEU A 436 -2.72 -30.06 28.67
C LEU A 436 -4.17 -30.18 28.23
N SER A 437 -4.40 -30.14 26.93
CA SER A 437 -5.68 -30.44 26.31
C SER A 437 -5.45 -31.42 25.15
N ALA A 438 -6.34 -32.38 25.00
CA ALA A 438 -6.37 -33.27 23.84
C ALA A 438 -7.58 -32.91 22.97
N LYS A 439 -7.39 -32.98 21.66
CA LYS A 439 -8.40 -32.67 20.64
C LYS A 439 -8.54 -33.83 19.67
N LEU A 440 -9.76 -34.31 19.48
CA LEU A 440 -10.09 -35.27 18.43
C LEU A 440 -11.09 -34.61 17.46
N GLN A 441 -10.77 -34.66 16.18
CA GLN A 441 -11.63 -34.20 15.11
C GLN A 441 -11.85 -35.32 14.09
N LEU A 442 -13.11 -35.67 13.84
CA LEU A 442 -13.52 -36.63 12.84
C LEU A 442 -14.37 -35.88 11.81
N ASP A 443 -13.90 -35.81 10.57
CA ASP A 443 -14.62 -35.14 9.48
C ASP A 443 -15.00 -36.16 8.40
N TYR A 444 -16.29 -36.39 8.24
CA TYR A 444 -16.82 -37.30 7.23
C TYR A 444 -17.52 -36.50 6.12
N ARG A 445 -17.06 -36.69 4.89
CA ARG A 445 -17.56 -35.99 3.69
C ARG A 445 -17.95 -36.98 2.62
N PHE A 446 -19.06 -36.71 1.94
CA PHE A 446 -19.52 -37.52 0.82
C PHE A 446 -19.71 -36.65 -0.42
N LEU A 447 -19.17 -37.06 -1.57
CA LEU A 447 -19.24 -36.28 -2.80
C LEU A 447 -20.33 -36.82 -3.73
N LEU A 448 -21.44 -36.08 -3.85
CA LEU A 448 -22.46 -36.28 -4.87
C LEU A 448 -22.26 -35.30 -6.01
N HIS A 449 -22.48 -35.74 -7.25
CA HIS A 449 -22.52 -34.82 -8.37
C HIS A 449 -23.53 -35.23 -9.42
N LYS A 450 -24.15 -34.24 -10.05
CA LYS A 450 -25.03 -34.40 -11.20
C LYS A 450 -24.53 -33.57 -12.37
N SER A 451 -24.40 -34.21 -13.51
CA SER A 451 -23.97 -33.60 -14.75
C SER A 451 -25.18 -33.21 -15.60
N TYR A 452 -25.32 -31.93 -15.88
CA TYR A 452 -26.25 -31.38 -16.88
C TYR A 452 -25.48 -31.08 -18.18
N ILE A 453 -26.19 -30.66 -19.24
CA ILE A 453 -25.61 -30.37 -20.57
C ILE A 453 -24.48 -29.34 -20.45
N GLN A 454 -24.73 -28.20 -19.80
CA GLN A 454 -23.76 -27.11 -19.68
C GLN A 454 -23.22 -26.88 -18.26
N ARG A 455 -23.75 -27.60 -17.27
CA ARG A 455 -23.43 -27.38 -15.85
C ARG A 455 -23.11 -28.69 -15.15
N ARG A 456 -22.23 -28.64 -14.15
CA ARG A 456 -21.99 -29.73 -13.20
C ARG A 456 -22.36 -29.22 -11.82
N HIS A 457 -23.32 -29.88 -11.19
CA HIS A 457 -23.73 -29.60 -9.81
C HIS A 457 -23.03 -30.59 -8.90
N ILE A 458 -22.35 -30.09 -7.87
CA ILE A 458 -21.66 -30.86 -6.84
C ILE A 458 -22.36 -30.56 -5.53
N ILE A 459 -22.62 -31.60 -4.75
CA ILE A 459 -23.20 -31.54 -3.41
C ILE A 459 -22.30 -32.39 -2.52
N GLU A 460 -21.79 -31.80 -1.45
CA GLU A 460 -20.90 -32.44 -0.49
C GLU A 460 -21.52 -32.32 0.90
N PRO A 461 -22.40 -33.26 1.30
CA PRO A 461 -22.81 -33.38 2.68
C PRO A 461 -21.61 -33.70 3.56
N PHE A 462 -21.55 -33.08 4.73
CA PHE A 462 -20.48 -33.29 5.69
C PHE A 462 -21.00 -33.37 7.12
N VAL A 463 -20.29 -34.16 7.93
CA VAL A 463 -20.48 -34.27 9.37
C VAL A 463 -19.11 -34.19 10.02
N THR A 464 -18.90 -33.20 10.87
CA THR A 464 -17.66 -33.00 11.62
C THR A 464 -17.95 -33.12 13.10
N PHE A 465 -17.29 -34.05 13.79
CA PHE A 465 -17.32 -34.16 15.24
C PHE A 465 -15.99 -33.67 15.80
N ILE A 466 -16.04 -32.72 16.74
CA ILE A 466 -14.88 -32.16 17.42
C ILE A 466 -15.08 -32.36 18.91
N THR A 467 -14.12 -33.00 19.57
CA THR A 467 -14.08 -33.11 21.04
C THR A 467 -12.75 -32.59 21.56
N GLU A 468 -12.82 -31.73 22.57
CA GLU A 468 -11.68 -31.21 23.32
C GLU A 468 -11.87 -31.58 24.79
N THR A 469 -10.81 -32.13 25.39
CA THR A 469 -10.85 -32.54 26.80
C THR A 469 -10.81 -31.34 27.73
N ARG A 470 -11.32 -31.51 28.95
CA ARG A 470 -11.17 -30.50 30.00
C ARG A 470 -9.66 -30.27 30.26
N PRO A 471 -9.18 -29.00 30.30
CA PRO A 471 -7.79 -28.73 30.64
C PRO A 471 -7.48 -29.10 32.10
N LEU A 472 -6.21 -29.40 32.38
CA LEU A 472 -5.73 -29.71 33.73
C LEU A 472 -5.86 -28.51 34.70
N ALA A 473 -5.63 -27.29 34.22
CA ALA A 473 -5.82 -26.04 34.96
C ALA A 473 -7.09 -25.33 34.47
N LYS A 474 -7.78 -24.57 35.33
CA LYS A 474 -8.94 -23.76 34.90
C LYS A 474 -8.45 -22.49 34.21
N ASN A 475 -9.28 -21.92 33.33
CA ASN A 475 -8.98 -20.66 32.62
C ASN A 475 -8.76 -19.43 33.52
N GLU A 476 -9.12 -19.52 34.81
CA GLU A 476 -8.88 -18.47 35.80
C GLU A 476 -7.53 -18.65 36.53
N ASP A 477 -6.93 -19.83 36.42
CA ASP A 477 -5.71 -20.19 37.15
C ASP A 477 -4.44 -19.83 36.35
N HIS A 478 -4.55 -19.26 35.15
CA HIS A 478 -3.40 -18.94 34.28
C HIS A 478 -3.66 -17.75 33.36
N TYR A 479 -2.57 -17.14 32.87
CA TYR A 479 -2.65 -16.02 31.93
C TYR A 479 -3.04 -16.46 30.52
N ILE A 480 -4.02 -15.79 29.92
CA ILE A 480 -4.49 -16.02 28.55
C ILE A 480 -3.93 -14.90 27.66
N PHE A 481 -2.86 -15.18 26.92
CA PHE A 481 -2.25 -14.22 25.99
C PHE A 481 -2.92 -14.26 24.61
N SER A 482 -3.48 -15.42 24.24
CA SER A 482 -4.20 -15.62 22.99
C SER A 482 -5.47 -16.44 23.20
N ILE A 483 -6.42 -16.33 22.28
CA ILE A 483 -7.63 -17.17 22.29
C ILE A 483 -7.26 -18.67 22.24
N GLN A 484 -6.12 -19.02 21.65
CA GLN A 484 -5.61 -20.39 21.57
C GLN A 484 -5.05 -20.91 22.91
N ASP A 485 -4.95 -20.06 23.93
CA ASP A 485 -4.54 -20.43 25.30
C ASP A 485 -5.75 -20.66 26.23
N ALA A 486 -6.94 -20.28 25.79
CA ALA A 486 -8.17 -20.55 26.51
C ALA A 486 -8.66 -21.94 26.11
N PHE A 487 -8.45 -22.96 26.94
CA PHE A 487 -8.99 -24.30 26.71
C PHE A 487 -10.26 -24.52 27.52
N HIS A 488 -11.20 -25.28 26.98
CA HIS A 488 -12.34 -25.75 27.73
C HIS A 488 -12.81 -27.08 27.16
N SER A 489 -13.48 -27.89 27.97
CA SER A 489 -14.15 -29.07 27.43
C SER A 489 -15.20 -28.63 26.41
N LEU A 490 -15.10 -29.15 25.19
CA LEU A 490 -16.00 -28.83 24.09
C LEU A 490 -16.31 -30.11 23.33
N ASN A 491 -17.58 -30.52 23.29
CA ASN A 491 -18.03 -31.57 22.38
C ASN A 491 -18.97 -30.93 21.36
N LEU A 492 -18.57 -30.93 20.10
CA LEU A 492 -19.22 -30.16 19.06
C LEU A 492 -19.47 -31.03 17.84
N LEU A 493 -20.70 -31.00 17.35
CA LEU A 493 -21.13 -31.66 16.13
C LEU A 493 -21.53 -30.60 15.10
N LYS A 494 -20.85 -30.56 13.97
CA LYS A 494 -21.25 -29.79 12.78
C LYS A 494 -21.83 -30.75 11.76
N ALA A 495 -22.99 -30.43 11.20
CA ALA A 495 -23.56 -31.17 10.08
C ALA A 495 -24.07 -30.18 9.04
N GLY A 496 -23.81 -30.44 7.77
CA GLY A 496 -24.14 -29.49 6.73
C GLY A 496 -23.99 -30.04 5.32
N ILE A 497 -24.20 -29.14 4.36
CA ILE A 497 -24.09 -29.40 2.93
C ILE A 497 -23.30 -28.24 2.32
N ASP A 498 -22.21 -28.56 1.62
CA ASP A 498 -21.54 -27.65 0.70
C ASP A 498 -22.02 -27.98 -0.72
N THR A 499 -22.50 -27.00 -1.46
CA THR A 499 -22.94 -27.20 -2.84
C THR A 499 -22.35 -26.18 -3.77
N SER A 500 -22.07 -26.65 -4.99
CA SER A 500 -21.57 -25.79 -6.04
C SER A 500 -22.03 -26.16 -7.44
N VAL A 501 -22.20 -25.14 -8.27
CA VAL A 501 -22.53 -25.32 -9.69
C VAL A 501 -21.41 -24.72 -10.53
N LEU A 502 -20.78 -25.60 -11.30
CA LEU A 502 -19.68 -25.31 -12.21
C LEU A 502 -20.19 -25.27 -13.64
N SER A 503 -19.67 -24.36 -14.45
CA SER A 503 -19.90 -24.36 -15.90
C SER A 503 -18.97 -25.35 -16.59
N LYS A 504 -19.53 -26.21 -17.46
CA LYS A 504 -18.73 -27.14 -18.29
C LYS A 504 -18.15 -26.47 -19.52
N THR A 505 -18.84 -25.46 -20.04
CA THR A 505 -18.49 -24.80 -21.32
C THR A 505 -17.53 -23.62 -21.13
N ASN A 506 -17.54 -23.00 -19.96
CA ASN A 506 -16.66 -21.86 -19.68
C ASN A 506 -16.11 -21.93 -18.23
N PRO A 507 -14.87 -22.41 -18.04
CA PRO A 507 -14.27 -22.51 -16.70
C PRO A 507 -14.02 -21.13 -16.05
N ARG A 508 -14.07 -20.04 -16.83
CA ARG A 508 -14.00 -18.66 -16.31
C ARG A 508 -15.34 -18.13 -15.83
N PHE A 509 -16.43 -18.89 -15.98
CA PHE A 509 -17.71 -18.49 -15.43
C PHE A 509 -17.66 -18.66 -13.91
N PRO A 510 -18.04 -17.63 -13.13
CA PRO A 510 -17.97 -17.71 -11.68
C PRO A 510 -18.83 -18.84 -11.13
N ARG A 511 -18.28 -19.61 -10.18
CA ARG A 511 -18.94 -20.73 -9.50
C ARG A 511 -20.08 -20.19 -8.64
N ILE A 512 -21.27 -20.78 -8.79
CA ILE A 512 -22.32 -20.64 -7.77
C ILE A 512 -21.91 -21.53 -6.60
N HIS A 513 -21.90 -20.99 -5.38
CA HIS A 513 -21.52 -21.72 -4.17
C HIS A 513 -22.54 -21.43 -3.07
N ALA A 514 -22.97 -22.46 -2.36
CA ALA A 514 -23.75 -22.32 -1.15
C ALA A 514 -23.32 -23.38 -0.14
N LYS A 515 -23.10 -22.99 1.10
CA LYS A 515 -22.76 -23.89 2.20
C LYS A 515 -23.71 -23.58 3.35
N LEU A 516 -24.39 -24.61 3.85
CA LEU A 516 -25.33 -24.51 4.95
C LEU A 516 -24.94 -25.55 6.00
N TRP A 517 -24.76 -25.14 7.24
CA TRP A 517 -24.45 -26.08 8.31
C TRP A 517 -25.04 -25.66 9.63
N THR A 518 -25.30 -26.65 10.48
CA THR A 518 -25.74 -26.45 11.85
C THR A 518 -24.67 -26.94 12.81
N THR A 519 -24.49 -26.20 13.89
CA THR A 519 -23.57 -26.54 14.98
C THR A 519 -24.38 -26.89 16.22
N HIS A 520 -24.04 -28.02 16.85
CA HIS A 520 -24.63 -28.49 18.09
C HIS A 520 -23.54 -28.76 19.12
N ILE A 521 -23.67 -28.19 20.31
CA ILE A 521 -22.75 -28.41 21.44
C ILE A 521 -23.36 -29.46 22.35
N LEU A 522 -22.68 -30.59 22.51
CA LEU A 522 -23.06 -31.72 23.34
C LEU A 522 -22.50 -31.51 24.76
N SER A 523 -23.34 -31.68 25.78
CA SER A 523 -22.97 -31.67 27.21
C SER A 523 -22.12 -30.48 27.69
N ASN A 524 -22.76 -29.40 28.17
CA ASN A 524 -22.08 -28.37 28.94
C ASN A 524 -23.00 -27.82 30.07
N THR A 525 -22.38 -27.43 31.20
CA THR A 525 -23.04 -26.87 32.38
C THR A 525 -23.30 -25.37 32.23
N GLU A 526 -22.33 -24.65 31.64
CA GLU A 526 -22.39 -23.19 31.42
C GLU A 526 -23.19 -22.83 30.18
N SER A 527 -22.95 -23.55 29.08
CA SER A 527 -23.88 -23.60 27.96
C SER A 527 -24.79 -24.81 28.15
N LYS A 528 -25.94 -24.60 28.80
CA LYS A 528 -27.11 -25.47 28.58
C LYS A 528 -27.35 -25.66 27.05
N PRO A 529 -28.24 -26.53 26.55
CA PRO A 529 -28.47 -26.74 25.10
C PRO A 529 -29.05 -25.50 24.35
N THR A 530 -28.40 -24.34 24.45
CA THR A 530 -28.95 -22.99 24.35
C THR A 530 -28.51 -22.22 23.11
N PHE A 531 -27.55 -22.73 22.32
CA PHE A 531 -27.11 -22.07 21.08
C PHE A 531 -26.94 -23.05 19.90
N PRO A 532 -28.00 -23.77 19.47
CA PRO A 532 -27.97 -24.37 18.15
C PRO A 532 -27.92 -23.22 17.14
N LYS A 533 -26.78 -23.11 16.45
CA LYS A 533 -26.57 -22.09 15.42
C LYS A 533 -26.62 -22.75 14.05
N THR A 534 -27.26 -22.11 13.09
CA THR A 534 -27.21 -22.52 11.67
C THR A 534 -26.60 -21.41 10.86
N ALA A 535 -25.49 -21.70 10.22
CA ALA A 535 -24.74 -20.78 9.40
C ALA A 535 -24.90 -21.10 7.92
N CYS A 536 -24.88 -20.05 7.11
CA CYS A 536 -25.05 -20.07 5.68
C CYS A 536 -24.04 -19.14 5.01
N GLU A 537 -23.29 -19.69 4.07
CA GLU A 537 -22.49 -18.93 3.12
C GLU A 537 -23.08 -19.14 1.72
N LEU A 538 -23.21 -18.07 0.95
CA LEU A 538 -23.81 -18.11 -0.38
C LEU A 538 -23.07 -17.12 -1.28
N SER A 539 -22.74 -17.55 -2.49
CA SER A 539 -22.16 -16.73 -3.55
C SER A 539 -22.90 -17.03 -4.85
N LEU A 540 -23.66 -16.03 -5.30
CA LEU A 540 -24.54 -16.06 -6.45
C LEU A 540 -24.09 -15.04 -7.50
N PRO A 541 -23.26 -15.46 -8.47
CA PRO A 541 -22.94 -14.62 -9.61
C PRO A 541 -24.08 -14.59 -10.63
N PHE A 542 -24.69 -13.41 -10.81
CA PHE A 542 -25.64 -13.11 -11.89
C PHE A 542 -24.89 -12.67 -13.16
N GLY A 543 -24.04 -13.57 -13.69
CA GLY A 543 -23.17 -13.30 -14.84
C GLY A 543 -21.75 -12.87 -14.43
N LYS A 544 -20.99 -12.28 -15.35
CA LYS A 544 -19.57 -11.91 -15.11
C LYS A 544 -19.38 -10.60 -14.34
N LYS A 545 -20.43 -9.80 -14.23
CA LYS A 545 -20.37 -8.42 -13.76
C LYS A 545 -21.29 -8.13 -12.58
N ASN A 546 -21.97 -9.14 -12.05
CA ASN A 546 -22.90 -8.97 -10.95
C ASN A 546 -22.80 -10.18 -10.02
N THR A 547 -22.58 -9.94 -8.74
CA THR A 547 -22.45 -10.99 -7.73
C THR A 547 -23.17 -10.56 -6.46
N VAL A 548 -23.95 -11.47 -5.89
CA VAL A 548 -24.49 -11.34 -4.53
C VAL A 548 -23.83 -12.40 -3.66
N SER A 549 -23.28 -11.98 -2.53
CA SER A 549 -22.76 -12.87 -1.50
C SER A 549 -23.48 -12.64 -0.18
N LEU A 550 -23.76 -13.72 0.54
CA LEU A 550 -24.36 -13.73 1.87
C LEU A 550 -23.51 -14.59 2.79
N ASP A 551 -23.21 -14.08 3.98
CA ASP A 551 -22.65 -14.82 5.11
C ASP A 551 -23.51 -14.51 6.33
N ALA A 552 -24.24 -15.49 6.83
CA ALA A 552 -25.17 -15.30 7.93
C ALA A 552 -25.18 -16.50 8.87
N GLU A 553 -25.49 -16.25 10.13
CA GLU A 553 -25.66 -17.30 11.13
C GLU A 553 -26.89 -16.98 11.99
N TRP A 554 -27.73 -17.97 12.22
CA TRP A 554 -28.99 -17.85 12.94
C TRP A 554 -28.93 -18.60 14.27
N ILE A 555 -29.37 -17.94 15.34
CA ILE A 555 -29.47 -18.54 16.67
C ILE A 555 -30.92 -18.99 16.90
N TRP A 556 -31.15 -20.31 16.84
CA TRP A 556 -32.51 -20.86 16.90
C TRP A 556 -33.25 -20.53 18.20
N LYS A 557 -32.58 -20.63 19.34
CA LYS A 557 -33.24 -20.42 20.64
C LYS A 557 -33.59 -18.96 20.93
N LYS A 558 -32.81 -18.02 20.39
CA LYS A 558 -33.03 -16.58 20.57
C LYS A 558 -33.88 -15.96 19.47
N HIS A 559 -34.17 -16.73 18.41
CA HIS A 559 -34.89 -16.28 17.23
C HIS A 559 -34.29 -14.99 16.63
N CYS A 560 -32.97 -14.95 16.52
CA CYS A 560 -32.25 -13.80 15.96
C CYS A 560 -31.04 -14.23 15.12
N TRP A 561 -30.62 -13.37 14.21
CA TRP A 561 -29.36 -13.52 13.49
C TRP A 561 -28.20 -13.29 14.47
N ASP A 562 -27.23 -14.19 14.52
CA ASP A 562 -25.95 -13.92 15.18
C ASP A 562 -25.23 -12.79 14.41
N HIS A 563 -25.03 -13.04 13.10
CA HIS A 563 -24.66 -12.03 12.11
C HIS A 563 -25.39 -12.26 10.80
N MET A 564 -25.46 -11.21 9.99
CA MET A 564 -25.90 -11.29 8.60
C MET A 564 -25.14 -10.27 7.76
N ASN A 565 -24.32 -10.75 6.83
CA ASN A 565 -23.51 -9.97 5.91
C ASN A 565 -24.03 -10.21 4.50
N ILE A 566 -24.61 -9.19 3.88
CA ILE A 566 -25.05 -9.23 2.49
C ILE A 566 -24.16 -8.27 1.71
N ARG A 567 -23.56 -8.72 0.62
CA ARG A 567 -22.78 -7.88 -0.29
C ARG A 567 -23.27 -8.08 -1.71
N TRP A 568 -23.57 -6.97 -2.38
CA TRP A 568 -23.94 -6.91 -3.77
C TRP A 568 -22.88 -6.12 -4.53
N GLU A 569 -22.32 -6.71 -5.57
CA GLU A 569 -21.33 -6.11 -6.44
C GLU A 569 -21.86 -6.07 -7.87
N TRP A 570 -21.80 -4.90 -8.49
CA TRP A 570 -22.25 -4.70 -9.86
C TRP A 570 -21.27 -3.84 -10.63
N ILE A 571 -20.91 -4.30 -11.83
CA ILE A 571 -20.05 -3.60 -12.77
C ILE A 571 -20.90 -3.40 -14.04
N GLY A 572 -21.22 -2.16 -14.40
CA GLY A 572 -21.90 -1.90 -15.67
C GLY A 572 -20.89 -2.02 -16.82
N ASN A 573 -19.89 -1.14 -16.80
CA ASN A 573 -18.83 -1.01 -17.79
C ASN A 573 -17.61 -0.33 -17.15
N ASP A 574 -16.61 0.04 -17.93
CA ASP A 574 -15.39 0.73 -17.45
C ASP A 574 -15.66 2.11 -16.85
N ASN A 575 -16.89 2.62 -16.99
CA ASN A 575 -17.33 3.93 -16.53
C ASN A 575 -18.28 3.85 -15.33
N VAL A 576 -18.85 2.68 -14.99
CA VAL A 576 -19.85 2.57 -13.92
C VAL A 576 -19.68 1.27 -13.15
N ALA A 577 -19.51 1.37 -11.83
CA ALA A 577 -19.49 0.24 -10.91
C ALA A 577 -20.07 0.63 -9.54
N MET A 578 -20.69 -0.33 -8.86
CA MET A 578 -21.31 -0.15 -7.56
C MET A 578 -21.08 -1.37 -6.66
N THR A 579 -20.90 -1.13 -5.37
CA THR A 579 -20.91 -2.14 -4.31
C THR A 579 -21.80 -1.66 -3.18
N LEU A 580 -22.68 -2.52 -2.70
CA LEU A 580 -23.51 -2.28 -1.52
C LEU A 580 -23.30 -3.43 -0.54
N GLU A 581 -23.03 -3.13 0.73
CA GLU A 581 -22.89 -4.13 1.78
C GLU A 581 -23.80 -3.78 2.95
N SER A 582 -24.52 -4.76 3.48
CA SER A 582 -25.33 -4.64 4.69
C SER A 582 -24.79 -5.64 5.71
N LEU A 583 -24.33 -5.16 6.85
CA LEU A 583 -23.76 -5.96 7.92
C LEU A 583 -24.62 -5.80 9.17
N HIS A 584 -25.04 -6.91 9.75
CA HIS A 584 -25.75 -7.01 11.01
C HIS A 584 -24.92 -7.84 11.99
N ARG A 585 -24.80 -7.39 13.23
CA ARG A 585 -24.26 -8.12 14.37
C ARG A 585 -25.27 -8.02 15.50
N SER A 586 -25.72 -9.15 16.04
CA SER A 586 -26.52 -9.16 17.25
C SER A 586 -25.66 -8.91 18.49
N LYS A 587 -26.30 -8.60 19.63
CA LYS A 587 -25.62 -8.62 20.93
C LYS A 587 -25.02 -9.98 21.31
N TYR A 588 -25.44 -11.06 20.65
CA TYR A 588 -24.90 -12.41 20.88
C TYR A 588 -23.66 -12.70 20.02
N SER A 589 -23.37 -11.84 19.02
CA SER A 589 -22.16 -11.94 18.20
C SER A 589 -20.99 -11.32 18.93
N LEU A 590 -20.30 -12.14 19.70
CA LEU A 590 -19.09 -11.71 20.42
C LEU A 590 -17.99 -11.34 19.41
N ILE A 591 -17.26 -10.24 19.65
CA ILE A 591 -16.25 -9.62 18.74
C ILE A 591 -14.97 -10.49 18.55
N LYS A 592 -15.06 -11.80 18.71
CA LYS A 592 -13.90 -12.68 18.48
C LYS A 592 -13.62 -12.80 16.99
N CYS A 593 -12.35 -12.61 16.63
CA CYS A 593 -11.87 -12.71 15.25
C CYS A 593 -12.00 -14.13 14.65
N ASP A 594 -12.27 -15.14 15.47
CA ASP A 594 -12.48 -16.53 15.06
C ASP A 594 -13.86 -17.02 15.52
N ARG A 595 -14.79 -17.14 14.57
CA ARG A 595 -16.16 -17.63 14.79
C ARG A 595 -16.24 -19.13 14.94
N GLU A 596 -15.19 -19.87 14.59
CA GLU A 596 -15.16 -21.32 14.78
C GLU A 596 -14.72 -21.71 16.20
N ASN A 597 -14.23 -20.74 16.98
CA ASN A 597 -13.80 -20.92 18.36
C ASN A 597 -14.95 -20.66 19.35
N PHE A 598 -15.67 -21.73 19.68
CA PHE A 598 -16.80 -21.71 20.63
C PHE A 598 -16.37 -21.75 22.10
N ILE A 599 -15.06 -21.61 22.42
CA ILE A 599 -14.57 -21.80 23.79
C ILE A 599 -15.15 -20.76 24.75
N LEU A 600 -15.38 -19.52 24.28
CA LEU A 600 -16.02 -18.50 25.11
C LEU A 600 -17.47 -18.86 25.43
N ASP A 601 -18.22 -19.29 24.42
CA ASP A 601 -19.62 -19.69 24.55
C ASP A 601 -19.82 -20.86 25.54
N VAL A 602 -18.78 -21.68 25.76
CA VAL A 602 -18.82 -22.80 26.70
C VAL A 602 -18.16 -22.56 28.05
N SER A 603 -17.32 -21.53 28.18
CA SER A 603 -16.53 -21.30 29.41
C SER A 603 -17.07 -20.21 30.32
N ARG A 604 -17.97 -19.34 29.81
CA ARG A 604 -18.53 -18.22 30.57
C ARG A 604 -20.05 -18.19 30.43
N PRO A 605 -20.79 -17.78 31.48
CA PRO A 605 -22.23 -17.58 31.39
C PRO A 605 -22.55 -16.41 30.45
N ILE A 606 -23.67 -16.51 29.74
CA ILE A 606 -24.05 -15.54 28.71
C ILE A 606 -24.25 -14.12 29.26
N ASP A 607 -24.76 -13.99 30.49
CA ASP A 607 -25.05 -12.69 31.09
C ASP A 607 -23.74 -11.88 31.30
N GLN A 608 -22.66 -12.54 31.74
CA GLN A 608 -21.33 -11.91 31.84
C GLN A 608 -20.78 -11.48 30.47
N LEU A 609 -21.05 -12.25 29.42
CA LEU A 609 -20.57 -11.94 28.07
C LEU A 609 -21.31 -10.75 27.46
N LEU A 610 -22.62 -10.64 27.71
CA LEU A 610 -23.45 -9.52 27.26
C LEU A 610 -23.12 -8.20 27.96
N ASP A 611 -22.73 -8.26 29.23
CA ASP A 611 -22.31 -7.08 30.01
C ASP A 611 -20.84 -6.68 29.74
N SER A 612 -20.12 -7.45 28.93
CA SER A 612 -18.72 -7.22 28.59
C SER A 612 -18.55 -6.44 27.28
N PRO A 613 -17.41 -5.75 27.05
CA PRO A 613 -17.11 -5.08 25.78
C PRO A 613 -16.94 -6.04 24.59
N LEU A 614 -17.05 -7.36 24.79
CA LEU A 614 -17.05 -8.35 23.72
C LEU A 614 -18.39 -8.42 22.98
N SER A 615 -19.49 -8.00 23.62
CA SER A 615 -20.80 -7.90 22.99
C SER A 615 -20.94 -6.53 22.33
N ASP A 616 -21.11 -6.49 21.01
CA ASP A 616 -21.35 -5.25 20.25
C ASP A 616 -22.49 -5.45 19.24
N HIS A 617 -23.69 -5.01 19.62
CA HIS A 617 -24.82 -4.99 18.71
C HIS A 617 -24.63 -3.86 17.69
N ARG A 618 -24.57 -4.18 16.40
CA ARG A 618 -24.29 -3.16 15.38
C ARG A 618 -24.90 -3.50 14.05
N ASN A 619 -25.48 -2.48 13.41
CA ASN A 619 -25.86 -2.52 12.01
C ASN A 619 -25.02 -1.54 11.20
N LEU A 620 -24.69 -1.92 9.97
CA LEU A 620 -23.88 -1.12 9.07
C LEU A 620 -24.35 -1.27 7.62
N ILE A 621 -24.50 -0.16 6.92
CA ILE A 621 -24.61 -0.13 5.45
C ILE A 621 -23.33 0.51 4.91
N LEU A 622 -22.67 -0.17 3.99
CA LEU A 622 -21.54 0.34 3.24
C LEU A 622 -21.92 0.47 1.77
N GLY A 623 -21.58 1.60 1.15
CA GLY A 623 -21.82 1.85 -0.26
C GLY A 623 -20.55 2.32 -0.94
N LYS A 624 -20.28 1.82 -2.15
CA LYS A 624 -19.26 2.36 -3.05
C LYS A 624 -19.88 2.53 -4.42
N LEU A 625 -19.74 3.71 -5.01
CA LEU A 625 -20.20 4.02 -6.35
C LEU A 625 -19.07 4.70 -7.11
N PHE A 626 -18.83 4.25 -8.34
CA PHE A 626 -17.94 4.89 -9.29
C PHE A 626 -18.72 5.17 -10.57
N VAL A 627 -18.67 6.42 -11.05
CA VAL A 627 -19.31 6.85 -12.29
C VAL A 627 -18.37 7.78 -13.05
N ARG A 628 -18.20 7.56 -14.35
CA ARG A 628 -17.52 8.46 -15.29
C ARG A 628 -18.54 8.93 -16.33
N PRO A 629 -19.31 10.01 -16.04
CA PRO A 629 -20.35 10.49 -16.95
C PRO A 629 -19.76 11.14 -18.22
N HIS A 630 -18.50 11.59 -18.16
CA HIS A 630 -17.77 12.20 -19.28
C HIS A 630 -16.31 11.73 -19.24
N PRO A 631 -15.57 11.57 -20.36
CA PRO A 631 -14.17 11.13 -20.36
C PRO A 631 -13.25 11.96 -19.45
N CYS A 632 -13.56 13.25 -19.29
CA CYS A 632 -12.82 14.16 -18.43
C CYS A 632 -13.25 14.12 -16.95
N TRP A 633 -14.40 13.54 -16.60
CA TRP A 633 -14.98 13.62 -15.25
C TRP A 633 -15.12 12.23 -14.64
N ASN A 634 -14.59 12.04 -13.44
CA ASN A 634 -14.80 10.84 -12.65
C ASN A 634 -15.38 11.22 -11.28
N TYR A 635 -16.35 10.42 -10.83
CA TYR A 635 -16.98 10.58 -9.54
C TYR A 635 -16.86 9.27 -8.76
N ARG A 636 -16.47 9.37 -7.49
CA ARG A 636 -16.46 8.25 -6.55
C ARG A 636 -17.16 8.66 -5.27
N LEU A 637 -18.10 7.84 -4.83
CA LEU A 637 -18.76 7.95 -3.54
C LEU A 637 -18.42 6.72 -2.71
N SER A 638 -17.97 6.93 -1.48
CA SER A 638 -17.90 5.92 -0.43
C SER A 638 -18.86 6.33 0.68
N LEU A 639 -19.69 5.43 1.17
CA LEU A 639 -20.72 5.69 2.18
C LEU A 639 -20.64 4.63 3.27
N ARG A 640 -20.84 5.06 4.51
CA ARG A 640 -20.91 4.22 5.70
C ARG A 640 -21.97 4.77 6.65
N TYR A 641 -23.03 4.01 6.87
CA TYR A 641 -24.11 4.35 7.80
C TYR A 641 -24.19 3.29 8.89
N GLY A 642 -24.08 3.67 10.15
CA GLY A 642 -24.11 2.75 11.28
C GLY A 642 -25.15 3.12 12.33
N TRP A 643 -25.79 2.11 12.93
CA TRP A 643 -26.82 2.31 13.95
C TRP A 643 -26.94 1.12 14.92
N HIS A 644 -27.68 1.35 16.01
CA HIS A 644 -27.98 0.40 17.11
C HIS A 644 -26.79 -0.06 17.97
N ARG A 645 -25.66 0.62 17.90
CA ARG A 645 -24.55 0.39 18.82
C ARG A 645 -24.90 0.94 20.20
N GLN A 646 -24.62 0.17 21.26
CA GLN A 646 -24.89 0.60 22.63
C GLN A 646 -24.08 1.86 22.94
N ASP A 647 -24.70 2.79 23.68
CA ASP A 647 -24.10 4.03 24.17
C ASP A 647 -23.44 4.92 23.09
N THR A 648 -23.81 4.74 21.82
CA THR A 648 -23.31 5.55 20.71
C THR A 648 -24.44 5.93 19.76
N PRO A 649 -24.46 7.18 19.26
CA PRO A 649 -25.49 7.64 18.36
C PRO A 649 -25.37 6.97 16.98
N ASN A 650 -26.45 7.02 16.21
CA ASN A 650 -26.42 6.63 14.80
C ASN A 650 -25.56 7.64 14.02
N TYR A 651 -24.78 7.15 13.06
CA TYR A 651 -23.86 7.99 12.30
C TYR A 651 -23.93 7.72 10.80
N LEU A 652 -23.66 8.77 10.00
CA LEU A 652 -23.54 8.71 8.55
C LEU A 652 -22.23 9.37 8.12
N GLU A 653 -21.31 8.55 7.63
CA GLU A 653 -20.04 8.99 7.04
C GLU A 653 -20.08 8.80 5.53
N TYR A 654 -19.53 9.75 4.79
CA TYR A 654 -19.38 9.61 3.35
C TYR A 654 -18.20 10.42 2.82
N GLN A 655 -17.60 9.90 1.75
CA GLN A 655 -16.54 10.57 1.02
C GLN A 655 -16.95 10.66 -0.45
N MET A 656 -17.01 11.88 -0.96
CA MET A 656 -17.26 12.21 -2.35
C MET A 656 -15.97 12.72 -2.98
N ILE A 657 -15.56 12.09 -4.08
CA ILE A 657 -14.39 12.49 -4.85
C ILE A 657 -14.86 12.82 -6.26
N LEU A 658 -14.65 14.06 -6.69
CA LEU A 658 -14.87 14.50 -8.06
C LEU A 658 -13.52 14.82 -8.69
N GLY A 659 -13.10 14.00 -9.66
CA GLY A 659 -11.94 14.25 -10.50
C GLY A 659 -12.36 14.86 -11.83
N THR A 660 -11.76 15.98 -12.21
CA THR A 660 -11.91 16.56 -13.55
C THR A 660 -10.55 16.80 -14.19
N LYS A 661 -10.44 16.51 -15.49
CA LYS A 661 -9.31 16.96 -16.29
C LYS A 661 -9.34 18.48 -16.36
N ILE A 662 -8.23 19.13 -16.00
CA ILE A 662 -8.00 20.56 -16.17
C ILE A 662 -6.71 20.72 -16.97
N PHE A 663 -6.64 21.75 -17.82
CA PHE A 663 -5.49 21.95 -18.72
C PHE A 663 -5.22 20.71 -19.61
N GLU A 664 -4.09 20.68 -20.31
CA GLU A 664 -3.76 19.59 -21.25
C GLU A 664 -3.42 18.25 -20.54
N HIS A 665 -2.72 18.31 -19.40
CA HIS A 665 -2.15 17.14 -18.71
C HIS A 665 -2.38 17.12 -17.19
N TRP A 666 -3.38 17.84 -16.66
CA TRP A 666 -3.66 17.84 -15.22
C TRP A 666 -5.05 17.31 -14.90
N GLN A 667 -5.18 16.73 -13.71
CA GLN A 667 -6.44 16.31 -13.12
C GLN A 667 -6.57 16.96 -11.75
N LEU A 668 -7.66 17.70 -11.55
CA LEU A 668 -8.05 18.27 -10.27
C LEU A 668 -9.02 17.32 -9.60
N TYR A 669 -8.69 16.90 -8.38
CA TYR A 669 -9.58 16.12 -7.53
C TYR A 669 -10.07 17.01 -6.39
N GLY A 670 -11.38 17.23 -6.32
CA GLY A 670 -12.06 17.77 -5.16
C GLY A 670 -12.60 16.63 -4.31
N VAL A 671 -12.33 16.66 -3.01
CA VAL A 671 -12.78 15.65 -2.07
C VAL A 671 -13.56 16.33 -0.95
N TYR A 672 -14.77 15.85 -0.73
CA TYR A 672 -15.57 16.19 0.44
C TYR A 672 -15.73 14.93 1.29
N GLU A 673 -15.37 15.01 2.56
CA GLU A 673 -15.40 13.90 3.50
C GLU A 673 -16.16 14.34 4.74
N ARG A 674 -17.19 13.59 5.10
CA ARG A 674 -17.93 13.73 6.34
C ARG A 674 -17.71 12.48 7.17
N ARG A 675 -17.17 12.64 8.37
CA ARG A 675 -17.01 11.61 9.40
C ARG A 675 -17.93 11.95 10.58
N GLU A 676 -18.03 11.05 11.54
CA GLU A 676 -18.79 11.32 12.77
C GLU A 676 -18.23 12.51 13.54
N ALA A 677 -16.90 12.54 13.71
CA ALA A 677 -16.22 13.60 14.44
C ALA A 677 -16.07 14.90 13.63
N ASP A 678 -16.11 14.85 12.29
CA ASP A 678 -15.76 16.02 11.50
C ASP A 678 -16.24 16.08 10.04
N SER A 679 -16.00 17.22 9.38
CA SER A 679 -16.22 17.40 7.94
C SER A 679 -15.08 18.16 7.31
N ARG A 680 -14.53 17.63 6.22
CA ARG A 680 -13.36 18.16 5.51
C ARG A 680 -13.68 18.34 4.03
N PHE A 681 -13.20 19.43 3.46
CA PHE A 681 -13.11 19.62 2.01
C PHE A 681 -11.65 19.84 1.66
N PHE A 682 -11.11 19.11 0.69
CA PHE A 682 -9.75 19.33 0.22
C PHE A 682 -9.62 19.03 -1.27
N PHE A 683 -8.59 19.59 -1.89
CA PHE A 683 -8.28 19.35 -3.28
C PHE A 683 -6.81 19.03 -3.49
N PHE A 684 -6.53 18.30 -4.57
CA PHE A 684 -5.17 18.04 -5.01
C PHE A 684 -5.09 17.92 -6.52
N LEU A 685 -3.92 18.23 -7.06
CA LEU A 685 -3.60 18.09 -8.47
C LEU A 685 -2.83 16.79 -8.72
N LYS A 686 -3.12 16.17 -9.85
CA LYS A 686 -2.41 14.99 -10.34
C LYS A 686 -2.07 15.18 -11.81
N LEU A 687 -0.84 14.86 -12.17
CA LEU A 687 -0.39 14.87 -13.56
C LEU A 687 -0.96 13.65 -14.28
N ASP A 688 -1.65 13.88 -15.40
CA ASP A 688 -2.26 12.87 -16.26
C ASP A 688 -1.20 12.29 -17.21
N LYS A 689 -0.33 11.41 -16.68
CA LYS A 689 0.63 10.68 -17.51
C LYS A 689 -0.09 9.53 -18.21
N PRO A 690 -0.08 9.44 -19.56
CA PRO A 690 -0.46 8.21 -20.23
C PRO A 690 0.46 7.09 -19.75
N LYS A 691 -0.10 5.92 -19.50
CA LYS A 691 0.70 4.71 -19.33
C LYS A 691 1.55 4.60 -20.59
N LYS A 692 2.89 4.61 -20.45
CA LYS A 692 3.82 4.48 -21.58
C LYS A 692 3.28 3.39 -22.52
N PRO A 693 3.05 3.68 -23.82
CA PRO A 693 2.96 2.58 -24.77
C PRO A 693 4.29 1.82 -24.71
N PRO A 694 4.27 0.47 -24.86
CA PRO A 694 5.50 -0.28 -25.03
C PRO A 694 6.15 0.25 -26.31
N PHE A 695 7.28 0.94 -26.17
CA PHE A 695 8.20 1.20 -27.28
C PHE A 695 9.28 0.16 -27.23
#